data_AF-A0A954WJT1-F1
#
_entry.id   AF-A0A954WJT1-F1
#
_cell.length_a   1.000
_cell.length_b   1.000
_cell.length_c   1.000
_cell.angle_alpha   90.00
_cell.angle_beta   90.00
_cell.angle_gamma   90.00
#
_symmetry.space_group_name_H-M   'P 1'
#
loop_
_entity.id
_entity.type
_entity.pdbx_description
1 polymer ?
#
loop_
_entity_poly.entity_id
_entity_poly.type
_entity_poly.pdbx_seq_one_letter_code
_entity_poly.pdbx_strand_id
1 'polypeptide(L)'
;MTLALVLIAMIDGGFAPRSLRAQPTPPANPASPAVQPSAGGSVSETAPVFYVRDKDGKLVLVPDITFEEYDRWWNRKEGGGDNGAPAFAFTSVAVTGTTNGDRVELALVVEGRIAGERQGYVRVPLGLSDAFLRKPAEYEGDGDLVLEFQPKSGGYVAWIRGEKDSSHKLTMQLLGSVRKLGAERSTRFELPTFPTRLDMTLDMPNAVVEVTEASSKATAPATNNGETTRVNLETNGGQIELRWRPSRGAVAQAATVLEASCASSVRIERIEGRRRIRGEANLRVFSYGGPIETFDVRLPPDMEYTPTANPNFSIERLTADAEAINNGGSTVVRVKWQGAPTSGPIELRLLAESTKSTANGVKLEAAGFEVLDAARQWGHVDFVVDDEYAIEWLERKNARRVRDLPASGVSTKTQARFDYDRFPYSLAYRVTAQPARVFVDPVYVLYVRDKQMVLDATLNYTIQGSASGLKIDLADWTLDSVEPSSLVSFDRADAAGGPLLLTLKSEAFTTSPPLQIRVQAHRELENATVSATLPRLPDANPSPAIVAVVPADNVELTPRGEELVGLVSDPSPPQLTLGDWRQKPWFYRERAGEATARFIGDHRVRERMLTVESQSDVTLHNARADVRQTLDYTIDYEPISHVRLLVPKSALADRSLTIEADGEVLPYRIAEQLSSEPPVDSLRPIIVDLLEQRSNQLRIRLSYSLALDEAPTNRGTAIDLQFALPDANQEMTVPSAEAAIKVADAMLIDLREGAWRDETDPASGEIRFASSAWREPLRLRVTRLHKSNGGVEATLRRAWLQTWLAYDDRRDRASFRLQAHSSLLKVELPSEVDIDSVQATVDGESPRLVSIDDEGTALIGIPDNKVGGEVLLELWYRFGDNRPGAGWMSIAAPRLAGQDRSDLFFWQLILPRGEHLMTTPANMMAVQQWCWRGYYWERCATHDQRYLERWVGATSRDREGPPAKATNQYLFSSLNAVDDVHVLTAERSWLLLLAGGLALIVGLSLITFASLRRPTVLFAAAVVIVGLAFQAPELAAFVAQAAVVGLALVLLARWLDWALGRRYDRRA
;
A
#
# COMPACT_ATOMS: atom_id res chain seq x y z
N MET A 1 -26.33 -50.99 -68.18
CA MET A 1 -24.99 -51.57 -68.01
C MET A 1 -24.12 -50.53 -67.31
N THR A 2 -24.12 -50.49 -65.97
CA THR A 2 -23.06 -51.01 -65.04
C THR A 2 -21.71 -50.33 -65.29
N LEU A 3 -21.10 -49.52 -64.43
CA LEU A 3 -20.93 -49.38 -62.96
C LEU A 3 -20.65 -47.87 -62.69
N ALA A 4 -21.06 -47.13 -61.66
CA ALA A 4 -20.95 -47.25 -60.19
C ALA A 4 -19.51 -47.36 -59.63
N LEU A 5 -19.14 -46.37 -58.79
CA LEU A 5 -17.87 -46.17 -58.04
C LEU A 5 -16.65 -45.62 -58.81
N VAL A 6 -16.19 -44.41 -58.44
CA VAL A 6 -15.03 -44.16 -57.55
C VAL A 6 -14.84 -42.63 -57.49
N LEU A 7 -15.28 -42.02 -56.39
CA LEU A 7 -14.82 -40.71 -55.95
C LEU A 7 -14.80 -40.76 -54.42
N ILE A 8 -13.78 -41.43 -53.88
CA ILE A 8 -13.26 -41.40 -52.50
C ILE A 8 -11.94 -42.20 -52.53
N ALA A 9 -10.91 -41.64 -51.90
CA ALA A 9 -9.60 -42.20 -51.56
C ALA A 9 -8.48 -42.21 -52.63
N MET A 10 -7.64 -41.15 -52.61
CA MET A 10 -6.18 -41.28 -52.51
C MET A 10 -5.62 -40.01 -51.88
N ILE A 11 -5.26 -40.09 -50.60
CA ILE A 11 -3.91 -39.90 -50.06
C ILE A 11 -3.95 -40.60 -48.70
N ASP A 12 -3.35 -41.78 -48.61
CA ASP A 12 -2.76 -42.24 -47.36
C ASP A 12 -1.68 -43.32 -47.60
N GLY A 13 -0.58 -43.23 -46.85
CA GLY A 13 0.47 -44.25 -46.68
C GLY A 13 1.80 -43.98 -47.43
N GLY A 14 2.98 -44.02 -46.82
CA GLY A 14 3.40 -44.47 -45.49
C GLY A 14 4.83 -43.97 -45.18
N PHE A 15 5.31 -44.06 -43.94
CA PHE A 15 5.94 -45.28 -43.40
C PHE A 15 5.69 -45.44 -41.89
N ALA A 16 5.36 -46.68 -41.50
CA ALA A 16 5.29 -47.18 -40.12
C ALA A 16 6.68 -47.73 -39.67
N PRO A 17 6.92 -48.14 -38.40
CA PRO A 17 6.26 -49.36 -37.88
C PRO A 17 5.97 -49.44 -36.36
N ARG A 18 5.01 -50.35 -36.08
CA ARG A 18 4.85 -51.25 -34.91
C ARG A 18 4.32 -50.70 -33.58
N SER A 19 3.09 -51.12 -33.28
CA SER A 19 2.54 -51.32 -31.94
C SER A 19 2.22 -52.82 -31.72
N LEU A 20 2.41 -53.29 -30.48
CA LEU A 20 1.82 -54.52 -29.95
C LEU A 20 1.12 -54.21 -28.62
N ARG A 21 -0.21 -54.40 -28.65
CA ARG A 21 -1.25 -54.53 -27.61
C ARG A 21 -0.89 -54.38 -26.12
N ALA A 22 -1.71 -53.61 -25.39
CA ALA A 22 -2.75 -54.12 -24.47
C ALA A 22 -3.75 -53.02 -24.03
N GLN A 23 -5.04 -53.38 -23.91
CA GLN A 23 -6.11 -52.70 -23.15
C GLN A 23 -6.39 -53.56 -21.89
N PRO A 24 -7.01 -53.07 -20.77
CA PRO A 24 -8.10 -52.07 -20.74
C PRO A 24 -8.07 -50.98 -19.63
N THR A 25 -8.79 -49.89 -19.96
CA THR A 25 -9.54 -48.80 -19.27
C THR A 25 -9.88 -48.95 -17.75
N PRO A 26 -10.25 -47.89 -16.95
CA PRO A 26 -10.84 -46.59 -17.34
C PRO A 26 -10.40 -45.36 -16.46
N PRO A 27 -11.03 -44.15 -16.53
CA PRO A 27 -10.36 -42.92 -16.98
C PRO A 27 -10.08 -41.90 -15.86
N ALA A 28 -8.92 -41.23 -15.94
CA ALA A 28 -8.74 -39.89 -15.38
C ALA A 28 -8.59 -38.91 -16.54
N ASN A 29 -9.55 -37.99 -16.65
CA ASN A 29 -9.58 -36.89 -17.60
C ASN A 29 -8.69 -35.73 -17.07
N PRO A 30 -8.35 -34.72 -17.89
CA PRO A 30 -6.97 -34.41 -18.22
C PRO A 30 -6.47 -33.10 -17.58
N ALA A 31 -5.15 -32.98 -17.50
CA ALA A 31 -4.47 -31.71 -17.31
C ALA A 31 -4.72 -30.79 -18.52
N SER A 32 -5.12 -29.55 -18.25
CA SER A 32 -5.14 -28.46 -19.22
C SER A 32 -3.74 -27.85 -19.40
N PRO A 33 -3.36 -27.48 -20.64
CA PRO A 33 -2.14 -26.75 -20.96
C PRO A 33 -2.32 -25.22 -20.96
N ALA A 34 -1.18 -24.54 -21.13
CA ALA A 34 -0.85 -23.12 -21.08
C ALA A 34 -1.85 -22.09 -21.63
N VAL A 35 -1.78 -20.89 -21.03
CA VAL A 35 -2.56 -19.67 -21.33
C VAL A 35 -1.64 -18.57 -21.82
N GLN A 36 -2.04 -17.85 -22.88
CA GLN A 36 -2.27 -16.37 -22.94
C GLN A 36 -2.42 -15.91 -24.41
N PRO A 37 -3.02 -14.73 -24.74
CA PRO A 37 -3.88 -13.82 -23.96
C PRO A 37 -5.14 -13.32 -24.73
N SER A 38 -6.12 -12.75 -24.02
CA SER A 38 -7.04 -11.73 -24.57
C SER A 38 -7.66 -10.90 -23.45
N ALA A 39 -7.65 -9.58 -23.64
CA ALA A 39 -8.14 -8.56 -22.71
C ALA A 39 -9.68 -8.45 -22.69
N GLY A 40 -10.23 -8.06 -21.53
CA GLY A 40 -11.61 -7.56 -21.38
C GLY A 40 -12.47 -8.37 -20.40
N GLY A 41 -12.38 -8.05 -19.10
CA GLY A 41 -13.30 -8.55 -18.09
C GLY A 41 -12.98 -7.99 -16.71
N SER A 42 -13.90 -7.20 -16.15
CA SER A 42 -13.89 -6.72 -14.77
C SER A 42 -13.59 -7.85 -13.78
N VAL A 43 -12.54 -7.71 -12.99
CA VAL A 43 -12.17 -8.63 -11.92
C VAL A 43 -13.28 -8.59 -10.86
N SER A 44 -14.11 -9.63 -10.83
CA SER A 44 -14.97 -9.92 -9.68
C SER A 44 -14.10 -10.63 -8.65
N GLU A 45 -13.77 -9.92 -7.58
CA GLU A 45 -13.20 -10.50 -6.37
C GLU A 45 -14.13 -11.63 -5.90
N THR A 46 -13.63 -12.87 -5.86
CA THR A 46 -14.39 -14.01 -5.36
C THR A 46 -14.39 -13.91 -3.84
N ALA A 47 -15.58 -13.84 -3.23
CA ALA A 47 -15.73 -13.68 -1.78
C ALA A 47 -14.88 -14.70 -0.99
N PRO A 48 -14.23 -14.30 0.12
CA PRO A 48 -13.44 -15.21 0.94
C PRO A 48 -14.34 -16.33 1.51
N VAL A 49 -13.92 -17.57 1.33
CA VAL A 49 -14.68 -18.75 1.77
C VAL A 49 -14.20 -19.21 3.15
N PHE A 50 -15.13 -19.33 4.10
CA PHE A 50 -14.84 -19.70 5.50
C PHE A 50 -15.25 -21.15 5.82
N TYR A 51 -14.45 -21.82 6.66
CA TYR A 51 -14.71 -23.17 7.16
C TYR A 51 -14.99 -23.13 8.67
N VAL A 52 -16.11 -23.72 9.10
CA VAL A 52 -16.51 -23.82 10.50
C VAL A 52 -16.44 -25.28 10.93
N ARG A 53 -15.94 -25.56 12.14
CA ARG A 53 -15.95 -26.93 12.69
C ARG A 53 -17.36 -27.31 13.10
N ASP A 54 -17.82 -28.48 12.67
CA ASP A 54 -19.03 -29.08 13.22
C ASP A 54 -18.77 -29.64 14.64
N LYS A 55 -19.84 -30.16 15.25
CA LYS A 55 -19.82 -30.77 16.59
C LYS A 55 -18.82 -31.93 16.74
N ASP A 56 -18.37 -32.52 15.64
CA ASP A 56 -17.44 -33.65 15.59
C ASP A 56 -16.01 -33.18 15.22
N GLY A 57 -15.78 -31.86 15.15
CA GLY A 57 -14.49 -31.24 14.87
C GLY A 57 -14.11 -31.16 13.39
N LYS A 58 -15.02 -31.53 12.47
CA LYS A 58 -14.77 -31.56 11.04
C LYS A 58 -15.09 -30.21 10.40
N LEU A 59 -14.20 -29.72 9.55
CA LEU A 59 -14.37 -28.43 8.86
C LEU A 59 -15.43 -28.55 7.74
N VAL A 60 -16.49 -27.75 7.86
CA VAL A 60 -17.60 -27.64 6.90
C VAL A 60 -17.56 -26.26 6.25
N LEU A 61 -17.66 -26.23 4.92
CA LEU A 61 -17.68 -25.03 4.11
C LEU A 61 -19.01 -24.26 4.29
N VAL A 62 -18.94 -22.95 4.54
CA VAL A 62 -20.11 -22.07 4.54
C VAL A 62 -19.93 -20.99 3.46
N PRO A 63 -20.59 -21.11 2.30
CA PRO A 63 -20.50 -20.11 1.23
C PRO A 63 -21.31 -18.83 1.57
N ASP A 64 -20.87 -17.70 1.00
CA ASP A 64 -21.57 -16.40 0.97
C ASP A 64 -21.78 -15.67 2.32
N ILE A 65 -20.82 -15.75 3.25
CA ILE A 65 -20.83 -14.92 4.46
C ILE A 65 -19.43 -14.37 4.77
N THR A 66 -19.31 -13.08 5.09
CA THR A 66 -18.03 -12.52 5.53
C THR A 66 -17.74 -12.85 7.00
N PHE A 67 -16.47 -12.71 7.42
CA PHE A 67 -16.10 -12.90 8.82
C PHE A 67 -16.90 -11.98 9.75
N GLU A 68 -17.13 -10.71 9.36
CA GLU A 68 -17.90 -9.74 10.14
C GLU A 68 -19.40 -10.08 10.20
N GLU A 69 -19.94 -10.77 9.21
CA GLU A 69 -21.33 -11.24 9.21
C GLU A 69 -21.51 -12.48 10.09
N TYR A 70 -20.53 -13.40 10.07
CA TYR A 70 -20.52 -14.55 10.96
C TYR A 70 -20.35 -14.12 12.42
N ASP A 71 -19.43 -13.20 12.71
CA ASP A 71 -19.23 -12.64 14.05
C ASP A 71 -20.50 -11.89 14.54
N ARG A 72 -21.15 -11.11 13.66
CA ARG A 72 -22.45 -10.48 13.96
C ARG A 72 -23.58 -11.47 14.22
N TRP A 73 -23.58 -12.65 13.59
CA TRP A 73 -24.59 -13.69 13.82
C TRP A 73 -24.30 -14.48 15.09
N TRP A 74 -23.04 -14.80 15.36
CA TRP A 74 -22.58 -15.51 16.55
C TRP A 74 -22.87 -14.70 17.82
N ASN A 75 -22.48 -13.42 17.83
CA ASN A 75 -22.76 -12.49 18.93
C ASN A 75 -24.27 -12.28 19.16
N ARG A 76 -25.11 -12.44 18.13
CA ARG A 76 -26.57 -12.37 18.23
C ARG A 76 -27.22 -13.62 18.82
N LYS A 77 -26.52 -14.76 18.78
CA LYS A 77 -27.03 -16.06 19.24
C LYS A 77 -26.59 -16.39 20.68
N GLU A 78 -25.41 -15.93 21.10
CA GLU A 78 -24.96 -16.03 22.51
C GLU A 78 -25.36 -14.82 23.38
N GLY A 79 -25.73 -13.69 22.77
CA GLY A 79 -26.16 -12.45 23.45
C GLY A 79 -27.68 -12.25 23.49
N GLY A 80 -28.43 -13.19 24.08
CA GLY A 80 -29.86 -13.06 24.35
C GLY A 80 -30.20 -12.16 25.55
N GLY A 81 -29.58 -10.99 25.62
CA GLY A 81 -29.94 -9.90 26.52
C GLY A 81 -30.00 -8.63 25.69
N ASP A 82 -31.22 -8.19 25.40
CA ASP A 82 -31.51 -6.95 24.68
C ASP A 82 -30.89 -5.77 25.44
N ASN A 83 -29.65 -5.41 25.11
CA ASN A 83 -28.98 -4.17 25.56
C ASN A 83 -29.47 -2.96 24.72
N GLY A 84 -30.69 -3.04 24.18
CA GLY A 84 -31.44 -1.89 23.70
C GLY A 84 -32.17 -1.21 24.86
N ALA A 85 -32.23 0.11 24.86
CA ALA A 85 -33.02 0.85 25.85
C ALA A 85 -34.50 0.37 25.85
N PRO A 86 -35.16 0.27 27.00
CA PRO A 86 -36.55 -0.17 27.08
C PRO A 86 -37.44 0.73 26.22
N ALA A 87 -38.33 0.13 25.43
CA ALA A 87 -39.16 0.87 24.46
C ALA A 87 -40.11 1.89 25.11
N PHE A 88 -40.47 1.67 26.39
CA PHE A 88 -41.19 2.62 27.23
C PHE A 88 -40.38 2.85 28.50
N ALA A 89 -40.09 4.11 28.81
CA ALA A 89 -39.38 4.52 30.01
C ALA A 89 -40.39 5.12 31.00
N PHE A 90 -40.58 4.47 32.15
CA PHE A 90 -41.33 5.04 33.26
C PHE A 90 -40.60 6.28 33.79
N THR A 91 -41.34 7.37 33.98
CA THR A 91 -40.86 8.62 34.61
C THR A 91 -41.34 8.69 36.05
N SER A 92 -42.57 8.24 36.32
CA SER A 92 -43.15 8.23 37.67
C SER A 92 -44.20 7.12 37.79
N VAL A 93 -44.19 6.42 38.91
CA VAL A 93 -45.27 5.50 39.30
C VAL A 93 -45.67 5.83 40.73
N ALA A 94 -46.95 6.11 40.94
CA ALA A 94 -47.50 6.45 42.25
C ALA A 94 -48.78 5.66 42.51
N VAL A 95 -48.89 5.09 43.71
CA VAL A 95 -50.08 4.38 44.16
C VAL A 95 -50.57 5.04 45.44
N THR A 96 -51.83 5.43 45.45
CA THR A 96 -52.52 5.85 46.67
C THR A 96 -53.60 4.84 47.00
N GLY A 97 -53.84 4.57 48.27
CA GLY A 97 -54.86 3.61 48.64
C GLY A 97 -55.49 3.83 49.99
N THR A 98 -56.74 3.40 50.11
CA THR A 98 -57.50 3.46 51.36
C THR A 98 -58.15 2.11 51.62
N THR A 99 -57.95 1.57 52.82
CA THR A 99 -58.63 0.34 53.22
C THR A 99 -59.97 0.70 53.86
N ASN A 100 -61.05 0.03 53.48
CA ASN A 100 -62.35 0.16 54.11
C ASN A 100 -62.92 -1.25 54.37
N GLY A 101 -62.92 -1.67 55.63
CA GLY A 101 -63.38 -3.00 56.03
C GLY A 101 -62.55 -4.14 55.42
N ASP A 102 -63.10 -4.86 54.45
CA ASP A 102 -62.51 -6.04 53.79
C ASP A 102 -61.99 -5.73 52.38
N ARG A 103 -62.00 -4.47 51.97
CA ARG A 103 -61.56 -4.03 50.63
C ARG A 103 -60.50 -2.94 50.73
N VAL A 104 -59.65 -2.87 49.72
CA VAL A 104 -58.73 -1.76 49.51
C VAL A 104 -59.06 -1.09 48.18
N GLU A 105 -59.32 0.20 48.24
CA GLU A 105 -59.44 1.04 47.04
C GLU A 105 -58.05 1.59 46.74
N LEU A 106 -57.59 1.43 45.50
CA LEU A 106 -56.28 1.86 45.04
C LEU A 106 -56.46 2.80 43.84
N ALA A 107 -55.65 3.86 43.77
CA ALA A 107 -55.50 4.68 42.58
C ALA A 107 -54.03 4.63 42.16
N LEU A 108 -53.78 4.03 40.99
CA LEU A 108 -52.47 3.96 40.36
C LEU A 108 -52.37 5.07 39.31
N VAL A 109 -51.29 5.85 39.35
CA VAL A 109 -50.90 6.82 38.32
C VAL A 109 -49.55 6.41 37.77
N VAL A 110 -49.48 6.18 36.47
CA VAL A 110 -48.26 5.81 35.74
C VAL A 110 -47.97 6.90 34.71
N GLU A 111 -46.78 7.46 34.75
CA GLU A 111 -46.28 8.44 33.78
C GLU A 111 -44.99 7.92 33.15
N GLY A 112 -44.84 8.08 31.84
CA GLY A 112 -43.65 7.64 31.11
C GLY A 112 -43.60 8.17 29.68
N ARG A 113 -42.50 7.87 28.99
CA ARG A 113 -42.28 8.26 27.59
C ARG A 113 -41.85 7.09 26.71
N ILE A 114 -42.14 7.19 25.41
CA ILE A 114 -41.66 6.20 24.42
C ILE A 114 -40.21 6.55 24.04
N ALA A 115 -39.26 5.66 24.31
CA ALA A 115 -37.83 5.99 24.20
C ALA A 115 -37.22 5.76 22.80
N GLY A 116 -37.93 5.09 21.88
CA GLY A 116 -37.40 4.72 20.56
C GLY A 116 -38.36 4.95 19.40
N GLU A 117 -37.81 5.11 18.19
CA GLU A 117 -38.58 5.15 16.93
C GLU A 117 -39.08 3.74 16.59
N ARG A 118 -40.28 3.39 17.07
CA ARG A 118 -40.98 2.16 16.68
C ARG A 118 -42.33 2.50 16.08
N GLN A 119 -42.59 2.03 14.87
CA GLN A 119 -43.92 2.05 14.28
C GLN A 119 -44.78 0.95 14.92
N GLY A 120 -45.71 1.30 15.80
CA GLY A 120 -46.69 0.36 16.40
C GLY A 120 -46.97 0.57 17.88
N TYR A 121 -47.76 -0.33 18.47
CA TYR A 121 -48.04 -0.33 19.91
C TYR A 121 -46.85 -0.85 20.71
N VAL A 122 -46.42 -0.10 21.72
CA VAL A 122 -45.40 -0.48 22.71
C VAL A 122 -46.07 -1.16 23.90
N ARG A 123 -45.54 -2.31 24.28
CA ARG A 123 -46.04 -3.10 25.41
C ARG A 123 -45.52 -2.56 26.75
N VAL A 124 -46.41 -2.19 27.66
CA VAL A 124 -46.10 -1.71 29.01
C VAL A 124 -46.78 -2.62 30.05
N PRO A 125 -46.05 -3.54 30.71
CA PRO A 125 -46.62 -4.41 31.74
C PRO A 125 -46.88 -3.61 33.02
N LEU A 126 -48.14 -3.61 33.49
CA LEU A 126 -48.55 -2.87 34.68
C LEU A 126 -48.69 -3.75 35.94
N GLY A 127 -48.67 -5.07 35.77
CA GLY A 127 -48.89 -6.01 36.87
C GLY A 127 -50.36 -6.04 37.30
N LEU A 128 -50.61 -6.00 38.62
CA LEU A 128 -51.92 -5.88 39.25
C LEU A 128 -52.86 -7.08 39.00
N SER A 129 -52.31 -8.30 39.01
CA SER A 129 -53.10 -9.53 38.87
C SER A 129 -54.21 -9.70 39.93
N ASP A 130 -53.98 -9.18 41.14
CA ASP A 130 -54.82 -9.34 42.32
C ASP A 130 -55.77 -8.15 42.58
N ALA A 131 -55.89 -7.20 41.64
CA ALA A 131 -56.77 -6.04 41.74
C ALA A 131 -57.67 -5.91 40.51
N PHE A 132 -58.91 -5.44 40.69
CA PHE A 132 -59.88 -5.29 39.60
C PHE A 132 -60.10 -3.82 39.27
N LEU A 133 -60.12 -3.49 37.98
CA LEU A 133 -60.40 -2.13 37.50
C LEU A 133 -61.86 -1.73 37.79
N ARG A 134 -62.07 -0.71 38.62
CA ARG A 134 -63.40 -0.23 39.08
C ARG A 134 -64.08 0.68 38.05
N LYS A 135 -63.30 1.45 37.30
CA LYS A 135 -63.73 2.36 36.23
C LYS A 135 -62.74 2.28 35.06
N PRO A 136 -63.17 2.53 33.82
CA PRO A 136 -62.25 2.62 32.68
C PRO A 136 -61.05 3.51 33.01
N ALA A 137 -59.86 3.10 32.59
CA ALA A 137 -58.64 3.85 32.88
C ALA A 137 -58.66 5.18 32.12
N GLU A 138 -58.23 6.25 32.79
CA GLU A 138 -58.10 7.58 32.20
C GLU A 138 -56.70 7.74 31.62
N TYR A 139 -56.61 8.22 30.39
CA TYR A 139 -55.35 8.33 29.65
C TYR A 139 -55.18 9.71 29.05
N GLU A 140 -54.01 10.29 29.25
CA GLU A 140 -53.59 11.59 28.73
C GLU A 140 -52.21 11.43 28.04
N GLY A 141 -52.12 11.72 26.75
CA GLY A 141 -50.87 11.64 25.98
C GLY A 141 -51.11 11.67 24.46
N ASP A 142 -50.08 12.02 23.68
CA ASP A 142 -50.13 12.19 22.22
C ASP A 142 -50.11 10.84 21.47
N GLY A 143 -51.04 9.94 21.81
CA GLY A 143 -51.07 8.57 21.29
C GLY A 143 -52.36 7.81 21.57
N ASP A 144 -52.40 6.52 21.21
CA ASP A 144 -53.51 5.61 21.50
C ASP A 144 -53.14 4.62 22.62
N LEU A 145 -54.06 4.39 23.56
CA LEU A 145 -53.94 3.37 24.59
C LEU A 145 -54.94 2.23 24.35
N VAL A 146 -54.43 1.00 24.41
CA VAL A 146 -55.24 -0.22 24.56
C VAL A 146 -54.83 -0.91 25.86
N LEU A 147 -55.76 -1.01 26.82
CA LEU A 147 -55.54 -1.72 28.07
C LEU A 147 -56.13 -3.13 27.99
N GLU A 148 -55.31 -4.14 28.26
CA GLU A 148 -55.70 -5.55 28.21
C GLU A 148 -55.34 -6.27 29.52
N PHE A 149 -56.21 -7.14 30.02
CA PHE A 149 -55.91 -8.00 31.16
C PHE A 149 -55.42 -9.38 30.69
N GLN A 150 -54.14 -9.66 30.92
CA GLN A 150 -53.47 -10.91 30.50
C GLN A 150 -53.04 -11.73 31.73
N PRO A 151 -53.84 -12.72 32.19
CA PRO A 151 -53.57 -13.45 33.43
C PRO A 151 -52.30 -14.32 33.38
N LYS A 152 -51.86 -14.77 32.18
CA LYS A 152 -50.60 -15.52 32.02
C LYS A 152 -49.36 -14.62 32.05
N SER A 153 -49.54 -13.31 31.95
CA SER A 153 -48.46 -12.31 31.80
C SER A 153 -48.30 -11.39 33.01
N GLY A 154 -48.90 -11.72 34.16
CA GLY A 154 -48.79 -10.95 35.41
C GLY A 154 -49.89 -9.90 35.66
N GLY A 155 -50.95 -9.86 34.84
CA GLY A 155 -52.11 -8.97 35.07
C GLY A 155 -52.38 -8.00 33.91
N TYR A 156 -52.60 -6.72 34.21
CA TYR A 156 -52.87 -5.67 33.23
C TYR A 156 -51.62 -5.29 32.41
N VAL A 157 -51.82 -5.11 31.12
CA VAL A 157 -50.81 -4.64 30.15
C VAL A 157 -51.41 -3.47 29.38
N ALA A 158 -50.72 -2.33 29.39
CA ALA A 158 -51.04 -1.20 28.54
C ALA A 158 -50.24 -1.29 27.24
N TRP A 159 -50.93 -1.22 26.12
CA TRP A 159 -50.34 -1.09 24.79
C TRP A 159 -50.48 0.37 24.37
N ILE A 160 -49.37 1.09 24.27
CA ILE A 160 -49.37 2.53 23.96
C ILE A 160 -48.70 2.76 22.61
N ARG A 161 -49.39 3.43 21.70
CA ARG A 161 -48.84 3.85 20.40
C ARG A 161 -48.67 5.36 20.41
N GLY A 162 -47.46 5.85 20.20
CA GLY A 162 -47.15 7.28 20.12
C GLY A 162 -45.79 7.52 19.48
N GLU A 163 -45.47 8.78 19.20
CA GLU A 163 -44.17 9.15 18.64
C GLU A 163 -43.03 9.04 19.67
N LYS A 164 -41.78 9.02 19.22
CA LYS A 164 -40.62 9.03 20.11
C LYS A 164 -40.65 10.26 21.02
N ASP A 165 -40.29 10.07 22.29
CA ASP A 165 -40.27 11.05 23.37
C ASP A 165 -41.64 11.66 23.76
N SER A 166 -42.74 11.18 23.17
CA SER A 166 -44.10 11.56 23.61
C SER A 166 -44.37 11.09 25.05
N SER A 167 -44.99 11.97 25.83
CA SER A 167 -45.31 11.74 27.24
C SER A 167 -46.72 11.16 27.39
N HIS A 168 -46.85 10.17 28.25
CA HIS A 168 -48.08 9.40 28.46
C HIS A 168 -48.37 9.24 29.94
N LYS A 169 -49.59 9.53 30.35
CA LYS A 169 -50.10 9.38 31.71
C LYS A 169 -51.33 8.49 31.73
N LEU A 170 -51.30 7.47 32.57
CA LEU A 170 -52.37 6.51 32.77
C LEU A 170 -52.80 6.49 34.24
N THR A 171 -54.08 6.76 34.49
CA THR A 171 -54.69 6.72 35.82
C THR A 171 -55.71 5.59 35.91
N MET A 172 -55.53 4.70 36.89
CA MET A 172 -56.36 3.52 37.10
C MET A 172 -56.94 3.51 38.51
N GLN A 173 -58.26 3.36 38.62
CA GLN A 173 -58.95 3.14 39.89
C GLN A 173 -59.23 1.66 40.07
N LEU A 174 -58.62 1.05 41.07
CA LEU A 174 -58.53 -0.38 41.28
C LEU A 174 -59.15 -0.77 42.63
N LEU A 175 -59.66 -1.99 42.71
CA LEU A 175 -60.23 -2.56 43.93
C LEU A 175 -59.55 -3.90 44.22
N GLY A 176 -58.87 -3.97 45.37
CA GLY A 176 -58.26 -5.19 45.91
C GLY A 176 -58.98 -5.69 47.17
N SER A 177 -58.59 -6.87 47.66
CA SER A 177 -59.15 -7.47 48.88
C SER A 177 -58.21 -7.34 50.08
N VAL A 178 -58.77 -7.06 51.26
CA VAL A 178 -58.05 -7.17 52.54
C VAL A 178 -58.41 -8.50 53.20
N ARG A 179 -57.42 -9.35 53.46
CA ARG A 179 -57.58 -10.60 54.20
C ARG A 179 -57.46 -10.33 55.70
N LYS A 180 -58.32 -10.94 56.51
CA LYS A 180 -58.31 -10.83 57.97
C LYS A 180 -57.96 -12.17 58.60
N LEU A 181 -56.92 -12.20 59.43
CA LEU A 181 -56.50 -13.38 60.18
C LEU A 181 -56.29 -12.98 61.65
N GLY A 182 -57.31 -13.17 62.49
CA GLY A 182 -57.30 -12.70 63.88
C GLY A 182 -57.26 -11.17 63.97
N ALA A 183 -56.25 -10.63 64.67
CA ALA A 183 -56.02 -9.19 64.79
C ALA A 183 -55.14 -8.61 63.67
N GLU A 184 -54.60 -9.46 62.79
CA GLU A 184 -53.78 -9.07 61.64
C GLU A 184 -54.66 -8.91 60.39
N ARG A 185 -54.45 -7.82 59.67
CA ARG A 185 -55.05 -7.57 58.35
C ARG A 185 -53.94 -7.54 57.31
N SER A 186 -54.20 -8.04 56.10
CA SER A 186 -53.22 -7.98 55.03
C SER A 186 -53.83 -7.69 53.66
N THR A 187 -53.05 -7.05 52.79
CA THR A 187 -53.38 -6.89 51.38
C THR A 187 -52.15 -7.16 50.53
N ARG A 188 -52.37 -7.65 49.31
CA ARG A 188 -51.31 -7.97 48.36
C ARG A 188 -51.65 -7.38 47.00
N PHE A 189 -50.65 -6.84 46.33
CA PHE A 189 -50.74 -6.35 44.96
C PHE A 189 -49.40 -6.54 44.25
N GLU A 190 -49.45 -6.64 42.93
CA GLU A 190 -48.27 -6.70 42.05
C GLU A 190 -48.18 -5.38 41.28
N LEU A 191 -47.06 -4.67 41.37
CA LEU A 191 -46.86 -3.36 40.72
C LEU A 191 -45.86 -3.46 39.56
N PRO A 192 -45.84 -2.50 38.62
CA PRO A 192 -44.81 -2.44 37.58
C PRO A 192 -43.41 -2.35 38.21
N THR A 193 -42.41 -2.99 37.63
CA THR A 193 -41.03 -2.95 38.15
C THR A 193 -40.37 -1.60 37.88
N PHE A 194 -40.66 -0.63 38.75
CA PHE A 194 -40.12 0.72 38.75
C PHE A 194 -40.23 1.32 40.16
N PRO A 195 -39.31 2.22 40.58
CA PRO A 195 -39.45 2.96 41.84
C PRO A 195 -40.82 3.62 41.95
N THR A 196 -41.63 3.09 42.86
CA THR A 196 -43.03 3.45 43.06
C THR A 196 -43.20 4.03 44.45
N ARG A 197 -43.84 5.19 44.54
CA ARG A 197 -44.28 5.75 45.82
C ARG A 197 -45.67 5.21 46.15
N LEU A 198 -45.78 4.50 47.27
CA LEU A 198 -47.00 3.92 47.78
C LEU A 198 -47.44 4.66 49.03
N ASP A 199 -48.62 5.28 48.98
CA ASP A 199 -49.23 5.99 50.10
C ASP A 199 -50.57 5.36 50.47
N MET A 200 -50.60 4.66 51.60
CA MET A 200 -51.71 3.82 52.03
C MET A 200 -52.30 4.33 53.35
N THR A 201 -53.60 4.60 53.37
CA THR A 201 -54.35 4.90 54.59
C THR A 201 -55.08 3.65 55.08
N LEU A 202 -54.65 3.14 56.22
CA LEU A 202 -55.18 1.94 56.87
C LEU A 202 -56.24 2.32 57.90
N ASP A 203 -57.40 1.69 57.80
CA ASP A 203 -58.54 1.81 58.72
C ASP A 203 -58.30 1.00 60.00
N MET A 204 -57.23 1.39 60.70
CA MET A 204 -56.81 0.89 62.00
C MET A 204 -55.91 1.95 62.65
N PRO A 205 -56.26 2.51 63.82
CA PRO A 205 -55.39 3.44 64.53
C PRO A 205 -54.21 2.70 65.18
N ASN A 206 -53.07 3.38 65.29
CA ASN A 206 -51.87 2.87 65.97
C ASN A 206 -51.40 1.49 65.42
N ALA A 207 -51.49 1.25 64.12
CA ALA A 207 -51.12 -0.03 63.55
C ALA A 207 -49.60 -0.17 63.35
N VAL A 208 -49.03 -1.31 63.73
CA VAL A 208 -47.69 -1.73 63.28
C VAL A 208 -47.85 -2.37 61.92
N VAL A 209 -47.10 -1.89 60.92
CA VAL A 209 -47.23 -2.34 59.53
C VAL A 209 -45.96 -3.04 59.09
N GLU A 210 -46.07 -4.30 58.68
CA GLU A 210 -45.02 -5.11 58.10
C GLU A 210 -45.24 -5.18 56.57
N VAL A 211 -44.18 -4.95 55.81
CA VAL A 211 -44.15 -5.01 54.35
C VAL A 211 -43.25 -6.17 53.95
N THR A 212 -43.74 -6.97 53.01
CA THR A 212 -42.95 -8.02 52.37
C THR A 212 -42.84 -7.73 50.88
N GLU A 213 -41.62 -7.58 50.36
CA GLU A 213 -41.31 -7.36 48.93
C GLU A 213 -40.31 -8.43 48.46
N ALA A 214 -40.68 -9.22 47.43
CA ALA A 214 -39.94 -10.36 46.86
C ALA A 214 -39.48 -11.45 47.86
N SER A 215 -38.62 -11.10 48.82
CA SER A 215 -38.11 -11.95 49.91
C SER A 215 -37.61 -11.15 51.13
N SER A 216 -37.74 -9.83 51.14
CA SER A 216 -37.41 -8.97 52.30
C SER A 216 -38.68 -8.70 53.12
N LYS A 217 -38.56 -8.74 54.44
CA LYS A 217 -39.63 -8.41 55.37
C LYS A 217 -39.15 -7.27 56.27
N ALA A 218 -39.84 -6.13 56.22
CA ALA A 218 -39.50 -4.94 56.99
C ALA A 218 -40.75 -4.36 57.66
N THR A 219 -40.57 -3.61 58.73
CA THR A 219 -41.66 -2.79 59.30
C THR A 219 -41.66 -1.45 58.56
N ALA A 220 -42.77 -1.08 57.92
CA ALA A 220 -42.86 0.22 57.27
C ALA A 220 -43.10 1.35 58.28
N PRO A 221 -42.48 2.53 58.08
CA PRO A 221 -42.80 3.71 58.87
C PRO A 221 -44.28 4.07 58.67
N ALA A 222 -44.98 4.25 59.79
CA ALA A 222 -46.41 4.51 59.82
C ALA A 222 -46.71 5.69 60.73
N THR A 223 -47.49 6.65 60.23
CA THR A 223 -47.91 7.84 60.96
C THR A 223 -49.37 7.70 61.35
N ASN A 224 -49.69 7.92 62.61
CA ASN A 224 -51.07 7.84 63.09
C ASN A 224 -51.72 9.22 63.11
N ASN A 225 -52.92 9.33 62.55
CA ASN A 225 -53.72 10.56 62.54
C ASN A 225 -54.93 10.51 63.51
N GLY A 226 -54.92 9.60 64.48
CA GLY A 226 -55.93 9.48 65.55
C GLY A 226 -56.98 8.40 65.30
N GLU A 227 -57.46 8.26 64.06
CA GLU A 227 -58.47 7.25 63.66
C GLU A 227 -57.93 6.22 62.65
N THR A 228 -56.95 6.61 61.84
CA THR A 228 -56.35 5.78 60.78
C THR A 228 -54.82 5.85 60.83
N THR A 229 -54.16 4.83 60.28
CA THR A 229 -52.69 4.78 60.17
C THR A 229 -52.29 4.99 58.72
N ARG A 230 -51.50 6.02 58.43
CA ARG A 230 -50.97 6.30 57.09
C ARG A 230 -49.58 5.71 56.93
N VAL A 231 -49.34 5.02 55.83
CA VAL A 231 -48.08 4.35 55.50
C VAL A 231 -47.57 4.91 54.19
N ASN A 232 -46.34 5.44 54.20
CA ASN A 232 -45.67 5.90 52.99
C ASN A 232 -44.42 5.03 52.77
N LEU A 233 -44.35 4.38 51.63
CA LEU A 233 -43.31 3.42 51.26
C LEU A 233 -42.81 3.75 49.85
N GLU A 234 -41.50 3.72 49.65
CA GLU A 234 -40.90 3.68 48.33
C GLU A 234 -40.41 2.25 48.06
N THR A 235 -40.85 1.68 46.95
CA THR A 235 -40.64 0.26 46.57
C THR A 235 -40.24 0.17 45.12
N ASN A 236 -39.50 -0.86 44.70
CA ASN A 236 -39.12 -1.01 43.29
C ASN A 236 -40.20 -1.71 42.45
N GLY A 237 -41.40 -1.90 43.02
CA GLY A 237 -42.52 -2.56 42.40
C GLY A 237 -42.46 -4.09 42.54
N GLY A 238 -43.13 -4.81 41.64
CA GLY A 238 -43.29 -6.26 41.77
C GLY A 238 -44.30 -6.64 42.87
N GLN A 239 -44.17 -7.85 43.43
CA GLN A 239 -45.13 -8.37 44.40
C GLN A 239 -44.90 -7.81 45.81
N ILE A 240 -45.91 -7.13 46.33
CA ILE A 240 -45.87 -6.46 47.64
C ILE A 240 -47.03 -6.98 48.49
N GLU A 241 -46.73 -7.36 49.73
CA GLU A 241 -47.72 -7.71 50.74
C GLU A 241 -47.57 -6.80 51.96
N LEU A 242 -48.63 -6.05 52.27
CA LEU A 242 -48.75 -5.25 53.49
C LEU A 242 -49.53 -6.04 54.53
N ARG A 243 -49.01 -6.12 55.76
CA ARG A 243 -49.64 -6.74 56.93
C ARG A 243 -49.67 -5.76 58.09
N TRP A 244 -50.78 -5.60 58.78
CA TRP A 244 -50.88 -4.66 59.89
C TRP A 244 -51.70 -5.17 61.07
N ARG A 245 -51.31 -4.76 62.27
CA ARG A 245 -51.91 -5.17 63.56
C ARG A 245 -51.84 -4.04 64.60
N PRO A 246 -52.73 -4.01 65.61
CA PRO A 246 -52.73 -2.94 66.62
C PRO A 246 -51.48 -2.95 67.51
N SER A 247 -50.89 -1.78 67.77
CA SER A 247 -49.73 -1.61 68.67
C SER A 247 -50.15 -1.54 70.14
N ARG A 248 -49.33 -2.10 71.05
CA ARG A 248 -49.43 -1.92 72.51
C ARG A 248 -48.51 -0.75 72.91
N GLY A 249 -49.07 0.36 73.42
CA GLY A 249 -48.33 1.57 73.83
C GLY A 249 -47.47 1.36 75.10
N ALA A 250 -46.54 2.25 75.49
CA ALA A 250 -46.20 3.60 75.02
C ALA A 250 -44.77 4.02 75.42
N VAL A 251 -44.08 4.70 74.49
CA VAL A 251 -43.19 5.89 74.59
C VAL A 251 -42.08 5.98 75.65
N ALA A 252 -40.83 5.93 75.17
CA ALA A 252 -39.70 6.73 75.65
C ALA A 252 -39.02 7.36 74.42
N GLN A 253 -38.65 8.65 74.49
CA GLN A 253 -37.86 9.33 73.45
C GLN A 253 -36.59 8.51 73.16
N ALA A 254 -36.51 7.91 71.98
CA ALA A 254 -35.34 7.14 71.57
C ALA A 254 -34.27 8.11 71.07
N ALA A 255 -33.06 7.99 71.63
CA ALA A 255 -31.86 8.58 71.09
C ALA A 255 -31.74 8.26 69.58
N THR A 256 -31.19 9.17 68.78
CA THR A 256 -30.78 8.90 67.40
C THR A 256 -29.84 7.70 67.37
N VAL A 257 -30.33 6.55 66.92
CA VAL A 257 -29.52 5.35 66.71
C VAL A 257 -29.02 5.38 65.28
N LEU A 258 -27.72 5.62 65.09
CA LEU A 258 -27.10 5.63 63.76
C LEU A 258 -26.74 4.20 63.31
N GLU A 259 -26.83 3.96 62.01
CA GLU A 259 -26.34 2.75 61.35
C GLU A 259 -25.48 3.15 60.15
N ALA A 260 -24.32 2.52 59.99
CA ALA A 260 -23.37 2.85 58.95
C ALA A 260 -22.94 1.63 58.12
N SER A 261 -22.77 1.81 56.82
CA SER A 261 -22.05 0.85 55.99
C SER A 261 -20.86 1.52 55.31
N CYS A 262 -19.75 0.80 55.16
CA CYS A 262 -18.49 1.38 54.71
C CYS A 262 -17.79 0.46 53.70
N ALA A 263 -17.60 0.96 52.48
CA ALA A 263 -16.71 0.34 51.51
C ALA A 263 -15.41 1.14 51.48
N SER A 264 -14.33 0.57 52.02
CA SER A 264 -13.03 1.23 52.07
C SER A 264 -11.97 0.54 51.21
N SER A 265 -10.93 1.29 50.86
CA SER A 265 -9.73 0.76 50.23
C SER A 265 -8.48 1.37 50.84
N VAL A 266 -7.45 0.55 51.01
CA VAL A 266 -6.09 0.94 51.35
C VAL A 266 -5.25 0.77 50.10
N ARG A 267 -4.79 1.88 49.54
CA ARG A 267 -3.89 1.89 48.38
C ARG A 267 -2.45 2.09 48.82
N ILE A 268 -1.58 1.20 48.36
CA ILE A 268 -0.14 1.22 48.64
C ILE A 268 0.57 1.33 47.30
N GLU A 269 1.07 2.51 47.01
CA GLU A 269 1.64 2.88 45.72
C GLU A 269 2.97 3.60 45.89
N ARG A 270 3.82 3.51 44.87
CA ARG A 270 5.05 4.30 44.82
C ARG A 270 4.80 5.59 44.05
N ILE A 271 4.93 6.73 44.72
CA ILE A 271 4.76 8.06 44.12
C ILE A 271 6.02 8.86 44.43
N GLU A 272 6.63 9.45 43.40
CA GLU A 272 7.83 10.30 43.53
C GLU A 272 8.98 9.58 44.27
N GLY A 273 9.17 8.29 43.99
CA GLY A 273 10.23 7.47 44.58
C GLY A 273 9.99 7.05 46.03
N ARG A 274 8.91 7.50 46.69
CA ARG A 274 8.54 7.15 48.07
C ARG A 274 7.28 6.30 48.10
N ARG A 275 7.18 5.44 49.11
CA ARG A 275 5.99 4.62 49.36
C ARG A 275 4.91 5.48 50.02
N ARG A 276 3.74 5.61 49.40
CA ARG A 276 2.56 6.28 49.96
C ARG A 276 1.48 5.27 50.32
N ILE A 277 0.79 5.52 51.43
CA ILE A 277 -0.35 4.72 51.89
C ILE A 277 -1.55 5.66 52.01
N ARG A 278 -2.57 5.40 51.21
CA ARG A 278 -3.80 6.18 51.15
C ARG A 278 -5.00 5.32 51.54
N GLY A 279 -5.83 5.83 52.43
CA GLY A 279 -7.12 5.25 52.77
C GLY A 279 -8.25 6.02 52.08
N GLU A 280 -9.13 5.31 51.41
CA GLU A 280 -10.38 5.86 50.87
C GLU A 280 -11.55 5.10 51.47
N ALA A 281 -12.61 5.80 51.88
CA ALA A 281 -13.83 5.18 52.37
C ALA A 281 -15.08 5.85 51.81
N ASN A 282 -15.99 5.02 51.30
CA ASN A 282 -17.35 5.39 50.96
C ASN A 282 -18.29 4.93 52.08
N LEU A 283 -18.75 5.89 52.87
CA LEU A 283 -19.64 5.72 54.01
C LEU A 283 -21.08 6.00 53.60
N ARG A 284 -22.00 5.16 54.06
CA ARG A 284 -23.44 5.36 53.95
C ARG A 284 -24.06 5.29 55.34
N VAL A 285 -24.62 6.40 55.81
CA VAL A 285 -25.09 6.57 57.20
C VAL A 285 -26.60 6.81 57.23
N PHE A 286 -27.29 6.09 58.13
CA PHE A 286 -28.73 6.15 58.37
C PHE A 286 -29.00 6.46 59.85
N SER A 287 -30.16 7.04 60.15
CA SER A 287 -30.67 7.20 61.52
C SER A 287 -32.03 6.55 61.65
N TYR A 288 -32.18 5.68 62.66
CA TYR A 288 -33.45 5.03 63.02
C TYR A 288 -34.23 5.79 64.10
N GLY A 289 -33.71 6.92 64.57
CA GLY A 289 -34.36 7.82 65.53
C GLY A 289 -34.73 9.16 64.89
N GLY A 290 -34.14 10.24 65.41
CA GLY A 290 -34.30 11.60 64.86
C GLY A 290 -33.47 11.87 63.60
N PRO A 291 -33.70 13.01 62.92
CA PRO A 291 -32.95 13.38 61.72
C PRO A 291 -31.48 13.71 62.04
N ILE A 292 -30.59 13.43 61.09
CA ILE A 292 -29.15 13.68 61.14
C ILE A 292 -28.87 15.13 60.71
N GLU A 293 -28.21 15.89 61.58
CA GLU A 293 -27.65 17.21 61.27
C GLU A 293 -26.11 17.16 61.20
N THR A 294 -25.51 16.41 62.11
CA THR A 294 -24.05 16.19 62.19
C THR A 294 -23.75 14.77 62.70
N PHE A 295 -22.63 14.20 62.26
CA PHE A 295 -22.05 13.01 62.88
C PHE A 295 -20.52 13.05 62.77
N ASP A 296 -19.84 12.33 63.65
CA ASP A 296 -18.38 12.32 63.71
C ASP A 296 -17.82 11.00 63.16
N VAL A 297 -16.74 11.09 62.38
CA VAL A 297 -16.04 9.93 61.82
C VAL A 297 -14.60 9.92 62.31
N ARG A 298 -14.20 8.84 62.97
CA ARG A 298 -12.81 8.58 63.32
C ARG A 298 -12.10 7.95 62.13
N LEU A 299 -10.92 8.47 61.78
CA LEU A 299 -10.07 8.02 60.68
C LEU A 299 -9.08 6.95 61.14
N PRO A 300 -8.47 6.20 60.18
CA PRO A 300 -7.49 5.19 60.53
C PRO A 300 -6.34 5.78 61.37
N PRO A 301 -5.78 5.00 62.32
CA PRO A 301 -4.62 5.44 63.08
C PRO A 301 -3.51 5.92 62.14
N ASP A 302 -2.81 6.99 62.53
CA ASP A 302 -1.70 7.57 61.76
C ASP A 302 -2.06 8.06 60.35
N MET A 303 -3.34 8.37 60.09
CA MET A 303 -3.80 9.01 58.84
C MET A 303 -4.46 10.37 59.10
N GLU A 304 -4.20 11.32 58.21
CA GLU A 304 -4.81 12.65 58.19
C GLU A 304 -5.82 12.79 57.05
N TYR A 305 -6.93 13.49 57.31
CA TYR A 305 -7.95 13.80 56.30
C TYR A 305 -7.38 14.63 55.15
N THR A 306 -7.62 14.20 53.91
CA THR A 306 -7.36 14.98 52.70
C THR A 306 -8.65 15.72 52.28
N PRO A 307 -8.66 17.07 52.25
CA PRO A 307 -9.86 17.85 51.93
C PRO A 307 -10.48 17.46 50.58
N THR A 308 -11.77 17.13 50.60
CA THR A 308 -12.56 16.82 49.40
C THR A 308 -13.73 17.80 49.29
N ALA A 309 -13.90 18.45 48.13
CA ALA A 309 -15.02 19.36 47.90
C ALA A 309 -16.34 18.58 47.75
N ASN A 310 -17.38 18.95 48.48
CA ASN A 310 -18.70 18.35 48.36
C ASN A 310 -19.80 19.42 48.58
N PRO A 311 -20.84 19.49 47.71
CA PRO A 311 -21.91 20.49 47.84
C PRO A 311 -22.97 20.16 48.91
N ASN A 312 -23.02 18.92 49.41
CA ASN A 312 -24.11 18.46 50.30
C ASN A 312 -23.72 18.42 51.78
N PHE A 313 -22.42 18.41 52.09
CA PHE A 313 -21.91 18.37 53.46
C PHE A 313 -20.56 19.08 53.58
N SER A 314 -20.30 19.69 54.75
CA SER A 314 -18.98 20.21 55.12
C SER A 314 -18.28 19.27 56.10
N ILE A 315 -16.98 19.07 55.90
CA ILE A 315 -16.14 18.24 56.77
C ILE A 315 -15.17 19.15 57.51
N GLU A 316 -15.28 19.20 58.83
CA GLU A 316 -14.38 19.95 59.70
C GLU A 316 -13.54 18.98 60.52
N ARG A 317 -12.23 19.24 60.65
CA ARG A 317 -11.38 18.44 61.53
C ARG A 317 -11.68 18.83 62.97
N LEU A 318 -12.03 17.87 63.81
CA LEU A 318 -12.11 18.08 65.24
C LEU A 318 -10.70 17.86 65.80
N THR A 319 -10.06 18.92 66.26
CA THR A 319 -8.75 18.84 66.92
C THR A 319 -8.85 17.94 68.15
N ALA A 320 -8.15 16.81 68.12
CA ALA A 320 -7.83 16.04 69.31
C ALA A 320 -6.67 16.73 70.06
N ASP A 321 -6.64 16.62 71.39
CA ASP A 321 -5.56 17.11 72.24
C ASP A 321 -4.18 16.68 71.70
N ALA A 322 -3.22 17.61 71.70
CA ALA A 322 -1.87 17.39 71.15
C ALA A 322 -1.09 16.23 71.83
N GLU A 323 -1.49 15.81 73.04
CA GLU A 323 -0.95 14.63 73.72
C GLU A 323 -1.50 13.29 73.18
N ALA A 324 -2.70 13.27 72.60
CA ALA A 324 -3.31 12.07 72.02
C ALA A 324 -2.72 11.72 70.64
N ILE A 325 -2.34 12.73 69.85
CA ILE A 325 -1.77 12.56 68.50
C ILE A 325 -0.35 11.98 68.58
N ASN A 326 0.46 12.38 69.56
CA ASN A 326 1.81 11.84 69.77
C ASN A 326 1.85 10.38 70.26
N ASN A 327 0.74 9.85 70.77
CA ASN A 327 0.62 8.46 71.26
C ASN A 327 -0.15 7.53 70.29
N GLY A 328 -0.28 7.89 69.01
CA GLY A 328 -0.98 7.07 68.01
C GLY A 328 -2.51 7.27 67.97
N GLY A 329 -2.98 8.44 68.39
CA GLY A 329 -4.39 8.83 68.34
C GLY A 329 -4.91 8.99 66.90
N SER A 330 -6.12 8.50 66.66
CA SER A 330 -6.87 8.64 65.41
C SER A 330 -7.47 10.05 65.26
N THR A 331 -7.30 10.69 64.10
CA THR A 331 -7.98 11.95 63.77
C THR A 331 -9.49 11.74 63.67
N VAL A 332 -10.29 12.66 64.20
CA VAL A 332 -11.76 12.66 64.06
C VAL A 332 -12.19 13.83 63.19
N VAL A 333 -13.08 13.58 62.25
CA VAL A 333 -13.69 14.59 61.38
C VAL A 333 -15.19 14.68 61.65
N ARG A 334 -15.70 15.90 61.78
CA ARG A 334 -17.14 16.17 61.90
C ARG A 334 -17.72 16.41 60.52
N VAL A 335 -18.74 15.63 60.19
CA VAL A 335 -19.51 15.77 58.95
C VAL A 335 -20.79 16.53 59.30
N LYS A 336 -20.98 17.70 58.69
CA LYS A 336 -22.16 18.54 58.88
C LYS A 336 -22.98 18.61 57.60
N TRP A 337 -24.24 18.19 57.68
CA TRP A 337 -25.18 18.25 56.57
C TRP A 337 -25.58 19.70 56.27
N GLN A 338 -25.57 20.09 54.99
CA GLN A 338 -25.89 21.47 54.59
C GLN A 338 -27.36 21.67 54.17
N GLY A 339 -28.13 20.58 54.00
CA GLY A 339 -29.56 20.63 53.70
C GLY A 339 -30.46 20.59 54.95
N ALA A 340 -31.77 20.40 54.74
CA ALA A 340 -32.70 20.15 55.85
C ALA A 340 -32.34 18.83 56.59
N PRO A 341 -32.51 18.76 57.92
CA PRO A 341 -32.20 17.55 58.70
C PRO A 341 -32.83 16.29 58.09
N THR A 342 -32.04 15.22 57.92
CA THR A 342 -32.46 14.02 57.17
C THR A 342 -32.13 12.74 57.93
N SER A 343 -32.98 11.71 57.87
CA SER A 343 -32.70 10.40 58.51
C SER A 343 -31.85 9.46 57.63
N GLY A 344 -31.35 9.92 56.49
CA GLY A 344 -30.45 9.19 55.59
C GLY A 344 -31.13 8.49 54.41
N PRO A 345 -30.37 7.82 53.51
CA PRO A 345 -28.92 7.63 53.58
C PRO A 345 -28.13 8.89 53.25
N ILE A 346 -27.16 9.23 54.09
CA ILE A 346 -26.09 10.18 53.74
C ILE A 346 -24.93 9.36 53.16
N GLU A 347 -24.59 9.62 51.90
CA GLU A 347 -23.44 9.02 51.23
C GLU A 347 -22.26 9.99 51.20
N LEU A 348 -21.10 9.52 51.64
CA LEU A 348 -19.95 10.33 52.01
C LEU A 348 -18.67 9.61 51.55
N ARG A 349 -17.82 10.31 50.81
CA ARG A 349 -16.46 9.85 50.48
C ARG A 349 -15.43 10.56 51.34
N LEU A 350 -14.61 9.79 52.05
CA LEU A 350 -13.47 10.27 52.83
C LEU A 350 -12.16 9.78 52.24
N LEU A 351 -11.19 10.69 52.16
CA LEU A 351 -9.82 10.41 51.78
C LEU A 351 -8.91 10.73 52.95
N ALA A 352 -7.97 9.83 53.24
CA ALA A 352 -6.97 10.01 54.28
C ALA A 352 -5.59 9.52 53.79
N GLU A 353 -4.52 10.20 54.19
CA GLU A 353 -3.15 9.86 53.83
C GLU A 353 -2.31 9.65 55.09
N SER A 354 -1.41 8.66 55.08
CA SER A 354 -0.60 8.35 56.26
C SER A 354 0.40 9.47 56.59
N THR A 355 0.51 9.82 57.87
CA THR A 355 1.44 10.84 58.40
C THR A 355 2.81 10.28 58.80
N LYS A 356 2.95 8.95 58.89
CA LYS A 356 4.22 8.29 59.23
C LYS A 356 5.07 8.02 57.99
N SER A 357 6.38 8.23 58.12
CA SER A 357 7.37 7.74 57.15
C SER A 357 7.26 6.22 57.05
N THR A 358 6.88 5.74 55.87
CA THR A 358 6.53 4.35 55.60
C THR A 358 7.78 3.48 55.46
N ALA A 359 8.54 3.28 56.55
CA ALA A 359 9.66 2.35 56.59
C ALA A 359 9.20 0.90 56.37
N ASN A 360 10.00 0.11 55.64
CA ASN A 360 9.72 -1.31 55.43
C ASN A 360 9.58 -2.05 56.77
N GLY A 361 8.57 -2.90 56.90
CA GLY A 361 8.43 -3.73 58.09
C GLY A 361 7.63 -3.16 59.28
N VAL A 362 7.14 -1.92 59.19
CA VAL A 362 6.32 -1.31 60.26
C VAL A 362 4.92 -1.96 60.30
N LYS A 363 4.41 -2.23 61.52
CA LYS A 363 3.05 -2.71 61.77
C LYS A 363 2.07 -1.55 61.56
N LEU A 364 1.08 -1.75 60.69
CA LEU A 364 0.03 -0.80 60.33
C LEU A 364 -1.34 -1.39 60.63
N GLU A 365 -2.34 -0.53 60.83
CA GLU A 365 -3.71 -0.91 61.18
C GLU A 365 -4.69 -0.36 60.14
N ALA A 366 -5.59 -1.21 59.63
CA ALA A 366 -6.52 -0.85 58.55
C ALA A 366 -7.95 -0.57 59.01
N ALA A 367 -8.28 -0.77 60.29
CA ALA A 367 -9.66 -0.76 60.79
C ALA A 367 -10.34 0.62 60.95
N GLY A 368 -10.08 1.53 60.03
CA GLY A 368 -9.93 2.91 60.45
C GLY A 368 -11.05 3.91 60.19
N PHE A 369 -12.07 3.62 59.39
CA PHE A 369 -13.16 4.60 59.18
C PHE A 369 -14.37 4.23 60.02
N GLU A 370 -14.49 4.82 61.21
CA GLU A 370 -15.56 4.54 62.19
C GLU A 370 -16.52 5.71 62.30
N VAL A 371 -17.82 5.46 62.12
CA VAL A 371 -18.86 6.44 62.45
C VAL A 371 -19.14 6.35 63.94
N LEU A 372 -18.81 7.41 64.68
CA LEU A 372 -19.04 7.47 66.13
C LEU A 372 -20.54 7.47 66.42
N ASP A 373 -20.93 6.82 67.52
CA ASP A 373 -22.32 6.64 67.97
C ASP A 373 -23.22 5.79 67.05
N ALA A 374 -22.65 5.12 66.04
CA ALA A 374 -23.36 4.10 65.27
C ALA A 374 -23.57 2.82 66.09
N ALA A 375 -24.82 2.39 66.27
CA ALA A 375 -25.15 1.14 66.95
C ALA A 375 -24.74 -0.08 66.14
N ARG A 376 -24.62 0.06 64.81
CA ARG A 376 -24.11 -0.98 63.93
C ARG A 376 -23.31 -0.36 62.78
N GLN A 377 -22.14 -0.94 62.51
CA GLN A 377 -21.37 -0.65 61.32
C GLN A 377 -20.78 -1.93 60.72
N TRP A 378 -20.90 -2.09 59.40
CA TRP A 378 -20.34 -3.20 58.63
C TRP A 378 -19.80 -2.73 57.29
N GLY A 379 -19.05 -3.58 56.62
CA GLY A 379 -18.48 -3.23 55.33
C GLY A 379 -17.35 -4.13 54.88
N HIS A 380 -16.53 -3.60 53.97
CA HIS A 380 -15.32 -4.26 53.51
C HIS A 380 -14.17 -3.29 53.33
N VAL A 381 -12.94 -3.81 53.38
CA VAL A 381 -11.72 -3.09 53.05
C VAL A 381 -10.95 -3.83 51.96
N ASP A 382 -10.65 -3.12 50.87
CA ASP A 382 -9.83 -3.59 49.76
C ASP A 382 -8.39 -3.13 49.89
N PHE A 383 -7.43 -4.00 49.59
CA PHE A 383 -6.02 -3.65 49.53
C PHE A 383 -5.55 -3.65 48.08
N VAL A 384 -5.23 -2.47 47.58
CA VAL A 384 -4.71 -2.25 46.22
C VAL A 384 -3.23 -1.94 46.34
N VAL A 385 -2.38 -2.82 45.81
CA VAL A 385 -0.94 -2.81 46.09
C VAL A 385 -0.18 -2.91 44.77
N ASP A 386 0.83 -2.06 44.58
CA ASP A 386 1.74 -2.21 43.44
C ASP A 386 2.62 -3.46 43.58
N ASP A 387 3.01 -4.05 42.43
CA ASP A 387 3.77 -5.31 42.36
C ASP A 387 5.14 -5.27 43.07
N GLU A 388 5.65 -4.06 43.35
CA GLU A 388 6.88 -3.85 44.14
C GLU A 388 6.73 -4.27 45.60
N TYR A 389 5.50 -4.39 46.10
CA TYR A 389 5.22 -4.60 47.51
C TYR A 389 4.39 -5.87 47.76
N ALA A 390 4.69 -6.54 48.87
CA ALA A 390 3.90 -7.64 49.40
C ALA A 390 3.35 -7.26 50.79
N ILE A 391 2.09 -7.62 51.03
CA ILE A 391 1.46 -7.47 52.34
C ILE A 391 1.58 -8.78 53.14
N GLU A 392 2.17 -8.67 54.33
CA GLU A 392 2.10 -9.67 55.38
C GLU A 392 0.95 -9.31 56.34
N TRP A 393 0.05 -10.27 56.61
CA TRP A 393 -1.07 -10.08 57.53
C TRP A 393 -0.69 -10.57 58.92
N LEU A 394 -0.77 -9.72 59.94
CA LEU A 394 -0.28 -10.01 61.29
C LEU A 394 -1.40 -10.49 62.22
N GLU A 395 -2.42 -9.67 62.44
CA GLU A 395 -3.50 -9.93 63.41
C GLU A 395 -4.86 -9.54 62.81
N ARG A 396 -5.91 -10.29 63.15
CA ARG A 396 -7.27 -10.08 62.63
C ARG A 396 -8.30 -10.26 63.74
N LYS A 397 -9.18 -9.28 63.93
CA LYS A 397 -10.33 -9.34 64.85
C LYS A 397 -11.56 -8.78 64.15
N ASN A 398 -12.66 -9.53 64.15
CA ASN A 398 -13.92 -9.16 63.47
C ASN A 398 -13.78 -8.83 61.97
N ALA A 399 -12.71 -9.29 61.31
CA ALA A 399 -12.47 -9.11 59.88
C ALA A 399 -12.18 -10.47 59.22
N ARG A 400 -12.88 -10.79 58.13
CA ARG A 400 -12.78 -12.06 57.41
C ARG A 400 -12.29 -11.82 55.99
N ARG A 401 -11.20 -12.50 55.59
CA ARG A 401 -10.69 -12.43 54.21
C ARG A 401 -11.65 -13.11 53.24
N VAL A 402 -11.97 -12.43 52.15
CA VAL A 402 -12.70 -13.00 51.01
C VAL A 402 -11.70 -13.78 50.15
N ARG A 403 -11.99 -15.06 49.86
CA ARG A 403 -11.08 -15.93 49.10
C ARG A 403 -11.15 -15.66 47.59
N ASP A 404 -12.37 -15.54 47.09
CA ASP A 404 -12.64 -15.31 45.67
C ASP A 404 -13.14 -13.87 45.50
N LEU A 405 -12.28 -13.01 44.96
CA LEU A 405 -12.64 -11.61 44.71
C LEU A 405 -13.76 -11.55 43.65
N PRO A 406 -14.86 -10.81 43.90
CA PRO A 406 -15.94 -10.70 42.92
C PRO A 406 -15.45 -9.99 41.64
N ALA A 407 -15.90 -10.46 40.48
CA ALA A 407 -15.47 -9.95 39.16
C ALA A 407 -15.95 -8.51 38.87
N SER A 408 -16.97 -8.01 39.59
CA SER A 408 -17.53 -6.67 39.43
C SER A 408 -17.23 -5.81 40.67
N GLY A 409 -16.71 -4.59 40.43
CA GLY A 409 -16.47 -3.60 41.49
C GLY A 409 -15.16 -3.76 42.28
N VAL A 410 -14.21 -4.57 41.78
CA VAL A 410 -12.87 -4.75 42.36
C VAL A 410 -11.82 -4.35 41.31
N SER A 411 -10.80 -3.59 41.71
CA SER A 411 -9.68 -3.23 40.83
C SER A 411 -8.86 -4.47 40.45
N THR A 412 -8.32 -4.52 39.23
CA THR A 412 -7.38 -5.57 38.79
C THR A 412 -6.12 -5.64 39.65
N LYS A 413 -5.77 -4.56 40.34
CA LYS A 413 -4.65 -4.48 41.30
C LYS A 413 -5.04 -4.80 42.76
N THR A 414 -6.27 -5.24 43.04
CA THR A 414 -6.68 -5.60 44.41
C THR A 414 -6.04 -6.94 44.80
N GLN A 415 -5.13 -6.90 45.78
CA GLN A 415 -4.42 -8.08 46.30
C GLN A 415 -5.26 -8.85 47.34
N ALA A 416 -6.13 -8.16 48.08
CA ALA A 416 -7.02 -8.79 49.08
C ALA A 416 -8.24 -7.93 49.41
N ARG A 417 -9.37 -8.58 49.76
CA ARG A 417 -10.56 -7.97 50.37
C ARG A 417 -10.84 -8.60 51.73
N PHE A 418 -11.25 -7.79 52.69
CA PHE A 418 -11.72 -8.24 54.01
C PHE A 418 -13.09 -7.67 54.32
N ASP A 419 -14.04 -8.53 54.67
CA ASP A 419 -15.35 -8.13 55.14
C ASP A 419 -15.37 -8.07 56.67
N TYR A 420 -16.10 -7.11 57.23
CA TYR A 420 -16.38 -7.04 58.66
C TYR A 420 -17.87 -6.78 58.88
N ASP A 421 -18.48 -7.55 59.78
CA ASP A 421 -19.92 -7.50 60.08
C ASP A 421 -20.26 -6.70 61.34
N ARG A 422 -19.23 -6.33 62.11
CA ARG A 422 -19.30 -5.57 63.36
C ARG A 422 -18.09 -4.66 63.52
N PHE A 423 -18.31 -3.50 64.15
CA PHE A 423 -17.28 -2.52 64.50
C PHE A 423 -17.15 -2.41 66.03
N PRO A 424 -15.95 -2.23 66.62
CA PRO A 424 -14.64 -2.15 65.96
C PRO A 424 -14.12 -3.49 65.45
N TYR A 425 -13.49 -3.46 64.28
CA TYR A 425 -12.64 -4.52 63.78
C TYR A 425 -11.16 -4.13 63.97
N SER A 426 -10.24 -5.07 63.77
CA SER A 426 -8.80 -4.80 63.67
C SER A 426 -8.21 -5.70 62.61
N LEU A 427 -7.39 -5.12 61.75
CA LEU A 427 -6.65 -5.76 60.68
C LEU A 427 -5.25 -5.16 60.63
N ALA A 428 -4.34 -5.78 61.37
CA ALA A 428 -2.94 -5.39 61.39
C ALA A 428 -2.17 -6.02 60.22
N TYR A 429 -1.37 -5.22 59.52
CA TYR A 429 -0.61 -5.64 58.34
C TYR A 429 0.78 -5.00 58.31
N ARG A 430 1.67 -5.57 57.51
CA ARG A 430 3.02 -5.06 57.24
C ARG A 430 3.29 -5.08 55.75
N VAL A 431 3.98 -4.05 55.26
CA VAL A 431 4.37 -3.92 53.85
C VAL A 431 5.85 -4.21 53.69
N THR A 432 6.19 -5.15 52.80
CA THR A 432 7.56 -5.58 52.48
C THR A 432 7.84 -5.38 51.00
N ALA A 433 9.08 -5.08 50.62
CA ALA A 433 9.49 -4.94 49.22
C ALA A 433 9.87 -6.31 48.62
N GLN A 434 9.49 -6.57 47.36
CA GLN A 434 9.88 -7.79 46.65
C GLN A 434 11.25 -7.65 45.95
N PRO A 435 12.11 -8.69 45.99
CA PRO A 435 13.38 -8.67 45.26
C PRO A 435 13.13 -8.60 43.74
N ALA A 436 13.90 -7.75 43.05
CA ALA A 436 13.70 -7.52 41.64
C ALA A 436 14.09 -8.74 40.78
N ARG A 437 13.25 -9.08 39.81
CA ARG A 437 13.59 -9.94 38.68
C ARG A 437 13.70 -9.06 37.44
N VAL A 438 14.89 -9.06 36.83
CA VAL A 438 15.19 -8.24 35.68
C VAL A 438 15.39 -9.16 34.48
N PHE A 439 14.59 -8.98 33.44
CA PHE A 439 14.77 -9.62 32.14
C PHE A 439 15.28 -8.58 31.15
N VAL A 440 16.09 -9.00 30.19
CA VAL A 440 16.61 -8.09 29.17
C VAL A 440 16.71 -8.78 27.82
N ASP A 441 16.27 -8.10 26.77
CA ASP A 441 16.46 -8.52 25.38
C ASP A 441 17.54 -7.63 24.73
N PRO A 442 18.80 -8.08 24.65
CA PRO A 442 19.90 -7.29 24.12
C PRO A 442 20.05 -7.39 22.59
N VAL A 443 20.27 -6.24 21.97
CA VAL A 443 20.65 -6.11 20.55
C VAL A 443 21.94 -5.31 20.46
N TYR A 444 22.98 -5.89 19.86
CA TYR A 444 24.29 -5.26 19.68
C TYR A 444 24.57 -4.99 18.21
N VAL A 445 24.89 -3.75 17.86
CA VAL A 445 25.37 -3.38 16.53
C VAL A 445 26.82 -2.93 16.65
N LEU A 446 27.72 -3.64 15.97
CA LEU A 446 29.16 -3.36 15.95
C LEU A 446 29.51 -2.71 14.60
N TYR A 447 29.73 -1.41 14.59
CA TYR A 447 30.22 -0.68 13.42
C TYR A 447 31.75 -0.76 13.35
N VAL A 448 32.29 -1.43 12.33
CA VAL A 448 33.74 -1.56 12.13
C VAL A 448 34.20 -0.45 11.18
N ARG A 449 35.06 0.46 11.67
CA ARG A 449 35.67 1.57 10.90
C ARG A 449 37.14 1.28 10.61
N ASP A 450 37.80 2.25 9.98
CA ASP A 450 39.23 2.22 9.64
C ASP A 450 40.16 2.04 10.85
N LYS A 451 39.89 2.75 11.96
CA LYS A 451 40.77 2.81 13.14
C LYS A 451 40.06 2.50 14.46
N GLN A 452 38.76 2.29 14.42
CA GLN A 452 37.97 2.02 15.61
C GLN A 452 36.77 1.15 15.28
N MET A 453 36.23 0.52 16.30
CA MET A 453 34.95 -0.14 16.25
C MET A 453 34.03 0.53 17.26
N VAL A 454 32.78 0.75 16.86
CA VAL A 454 31.75 1.41 17.67
C VAL A 454 30.65 0.41 17.97
N LEU A 455 30.36 0.21 19.25
CA LEU A 455 29.25 -0.54 19.77
C LEU A 455 28.06 0.37 19.96
N ASP A 456 26.92 -0.06 19.43
CA ASP A 456 25.61 0.49 19.71
C ASP A 456 24.71 -0.61 20.25
N ALA A 457 24.53 -0.62 21.58
CA ALA A 457 23.78 -1.63 22.30
C ALA A 457 22.39 -1.10 22.66
N THR A 458 21.33 -1.76 22.18
CA THR A 458 19.95 -1.51 22.60
C THR A 458 19.52 -2.59 23.58
N LEU A 459 19.22 -2.20 24.81
CA LEU A 459 18.87 -3.09 25.91
C LEU A 459 17.43 -2.84 26.33
N ASN A 460 16.54 -3.78 26.05
CA ASN A 460 15.12 -3.68 26.41
C ASN A 460 14.87 -4.42 27.73
N TYR A 461 14.75 -3.67 28.82
CA TYR A 461 14.58 -4.23 30.17
C TYR A 461 13.11 -4.40 30.54
N THR A 462 12.77 -5.55 31.15
CA THR A 462 11.51 -5.75 31.87
C THR A 462 11.83 -6.03 33.34
N ILE A 463 11.45 -5.10 34.21
CA ILE A 463 11.75 -5.14 35.64
C ILE A 463 10.48 -5.50 36.41
N GLN A 464 10.54 -6.55 37.21
CA GLN A 464 9.47 -6.94 38.14
C GLN A 464 10.00 -6.83 39.57
N GLY A 465 9.35 -6.07 40.45
CA GLY A 465 9.81 -5.82 41.82
C GLY A 465 10.67 -4.56 41.95
N SER A 466 11.36 -4.39 43.09
CA SER A 466 12.04 -3.11 43.40
C SER A 466 13.53 -3.15 43.06
N ALA A 467 13.90 -2.73 41.85
CA ALA A 467 15.29 -2.56 41.43
C ALA A 467 15.74 -1.10 41.62
N SER A 468 16.90 -0.86 42.25
CA SER A 468 17.47 0.48 42.39
C SER A 468 18.48 0.86 41.30
N GLY A 469 19.01 -0.13 40.57
CA GLY A 469 19.95 0.08 39.48
C GLY A 469 20.22 -1.19 38.67
N LEU A 470 20.88 -1.02 37.54
CA LEU A 470 21.24 -2.06 36.57
C LEU A 470 22.76 -2.04 36.37
N LYS A 471 23.41 -3.20 36.34
CA LYS A 471 24.85 -3.31 36.06
C LYS A 471 25.12 -3.79 34.64
N ILE A 472 26.08 -3.16 33.98
CA ILE A 472 26.57 -3.53 32.65
C ILE A 472 28.09 -3.66 32.72
N ASP A 473 28.61 -4.86 32.48
CA ASP A 473 30.04 -5.08 32.29
C ASP A 473 30.40 -4.79 30.84
N LEU A 474 31.11 -3.69 30.59
CA LEU A 474 31.48 -3.23 29.25
C LEU A 474 32.69 -3.98 28.66
N ALA A 475 33.26 -4.96 29.37
CA ALA A 475 34.46 -5.68 28.93
C ALA A 475 35.59 -4.71 28.51
N ASP A 476 36.00 -4.71 27.25
CA ASP A 476 37.09 -3.89 26.69
C ASP A 476 36.60 -2.64 25.92
N TRP A 477 35.33 -2.26 26.08
CA TRP A 477 34.73 -1.08 25.45
C TRP A 477 34.86 0.17 26.31
N THR A 478 35.16 1.31 25.66
CA THR A 478 35.18 2.63 26.29
C THR A 478 33.84 3.32 26.11
N LEU A 479 33.18 3.67 27.21
CA LEU A 479 31.82 4.26 27.20
C LEU A 479 31.79 5.67 26.59
N ASP A 480 30.92 5.87 25.60
CA ASP A 480 30.65 7.19 25.02
C ASP A 480 29.44 7.84 25.67
N SER A 481 28.28 7.18 25.58
CA SER A 481 26.99 7.72 26.01
C SER A 481 26.02 6.63 26.47
N VAL A 482 25.04 7.03 27.28
CA VAL A 482 23.88 6.19 27.65
C VAL A 482 22.62 7.04 27.51
N GLU A 483 21.64 6.53 26.76
CA GLU A 483 20.37 7.20 26.47
C GLU A 483 19.18 6.31 26.83
N PRO A 484 18.02 6.89 27.21
CA PRO A 484 17.83 8.31 27.50
C PRO A 484 18.34 8.69 28.90
N SER A 485 19.09 9.80 29.00
CA SER A 485 19.62 10.31 30.26
C SER A 485 18.55 10.80 31.25
N SER A 486 17.29 10.92 30.80
CA SER A 486 16.14 11.22 31.66
C SER A 486 15.73 10.05 32.55
N LEU A 487 16.03 8.80 32.16
CA LEU A 487 15.60 7.60 32.89
C LEU A 487 16.70 7.03 33.79
N VAL A 488 17.97 7.30 33.49
CA VAL A 488 19.12 6.77 34.22
C VAL A 488 20.13 7.86 34.59
N SER A 489 20.85 7.64 35.68
CA SER A 489 22.06 8.38 36.05
C SER A 489 23.20 7.41 36.31
N PHE A 490 24.40 7.77 35.89
CA PHE A 490 25.62 6.95 36.06
C PHE A 490 26.83 7.86 36.27
N ASP A 491 27.87 7.34 36.92
CA ASP A 491 29.17 7.99 36.99
C ASP A 491 30.12 7.34 35.96
N ARG A 492 30.86 8.15 35.19
CA ARG A 492 31.89 7.62 34.27
C ARG A 492 33.04 6.96 35.04
N ALA A 493 33.29 7.33 36.29
CA ALA A 493 34.29 6.69 37.13
C ALA A 493 33.95 5.21 37.40
N ASP A 494 32.66 4.84 37.44
CA ASP A 494 32.22 3.46 37.67
C ASP A 494 32.56 2.52 36.50
N ALA A 495 32.74 3.06 35.29
CA ALA A 495 33.16 2.30 34.11
C ALA A 495 34.67 2.06 34.03
N ALA A 496 35.48 2.75 34.84
CA ALA A 496 36.94 2.62 34.82
C ALA A 496 37.40 1.38 35.60
N GLY A 497 37.37 0.21 34.94
CA GLY A 497 37.89 -1.06 35.48
C GLY A 497 36.87 -1.89 36.28
N GLY A 498 35.57 -1.56 36.20
CA GLY A 498 34.47 -2.29 36.82
C GLY A 498 33.17 -2.20 36.02
N PRO A 499 32.10 -2.92 36.42
CA PRO A 499 30.81 -2.86 35.74
C PRO A 499 30.15 -1.49 35.94
N LEU A 500 29.69 -0.88 34.84
CA LEU A 500 28.91 0.35 34.82
C LEU A 500 27.61 0.18 35.62
N LEU A 501 27.42 1.00 36.64
CA LEU A 501 26.20 1.02 37.46
C LEU A 501 25.24 2.12 36.95
N LEU A 502 24.12 1.71 36.37
CA LEU A 502 23.03 2.60 35.98
C LEU A 502 22.04 2.72 37.11
N THR A 503 21.93 3.89 37.75
CA THR A 503 20.91 4.18 38.75
C THR A 503 19.61 4.59 38.07
N LEU A 504 18.49 3.94 38.39
CA LEU A 504 17.18 4.22 37.81
C LEU A 504 16.53 5.45 38.46
N LYS A 505 16.09 6.42 37.65
CA LYS A 505 15.34 7.59 38.10
C LYS A 505 13.84 7.28 38.21
N SER A 506 13.09 8.15 38.90
CA SER A 506 11.65 7.97 39.13
C SER A 506 10.85 7.77 37.84
N GLU A 507 11.25 8.45 36.77
CA GLU A 507 10.62 8.43 35.45
C GLU A 507 10.72 7.06 34.76
N ALA A 508 11.76 6.28 35.07
CA ALA A 508 11.95 4.92 34.53
C ALA A 508 10.82 3.98 34.98
N PHE A 509 10.27 4.20 36.18
CA PHE A 509 9.19 3.37 36.74
C PHE A 509 7.80 3.79 36.25
N THR A 510 7.65 4.99 35.69
CA THR A 510 6.40 5.43 35.04
C THR A 510 6.31 5.06 33.56
N THR A 511 7.42 4.60 32.98
CA THR A 511 7.50 4.18 31.58
C THR A 511 6.88 2.78 31.43
N SER A 512 6.00 2.60 30.43
CA SER A 512 5.43 1.28 30.15
C SER A 512 6.54 0.33 29.68
N PRO A 513 6.62 -0.92 30.19
CA PRO A 513 7.65 -1.86 29.77
C PRO A 513 7.51 -2.23 28.27
N PRO A 514 8.62 -2.53 27.58
CA PRO A 514 9.99 -2.60 28.10
C PRO A 514 10.67 -1.21 28.24
N LEU A 515 11.51 -1.07 29.26
CA LEU A 515 12.41 0.08 29.45
C LEU A 515 13.60 -0.05 28.49
N GLN A 516 13.62 0.78 27.45
CA GLN A 516 14.71 0.78 26.47
C GLN A 516 15.88 1.67 26.92
N ILE A 517 17.07 1.09 27.00
CA ILE A 517 18.33 1.80 27.27
C ILE A 517 19.28 1.56 26.10
N ARG A 518 19.80 2.64 25.51
CA ARG A 518 20.82 2.60 24.47
C ARG A 518 22.17 2.94 25.07
N VAL A 519 23.18 2.12 24.83
CA VAL A 519 24.56 2.32 25.29
C VAL A 519 25.47 2.39 24.07
N GLN A 520 26.17 3.51 23.91
CA GLN A 520 27.18 3.67 22.87
C GLN A 520 28.57 3.63 23.51
N ALA A 521 29.47 2.88 22.88
CA ALA A 521 30.85 2.75 23.31
C ALA A 521 31.74 2.50 22.10
N HIS A 522 33.03 2.78 22.22
CA HIS A 522 33.99 2.52 21.15
C HIS A 522 35.23 1.80 21.66
N ARG A 523 36.01 1.30 20.72
CA ARG A 523 37.32 0.73 20.96
C ARG A 523 38.22 0.95 19.74
N GLU A 524 39.46 1.33 19.97
CA GLU A 524 40.46 1.48 18.90
C GLU A 524 40.85 0.13 18.28
N LEU A 525 41.22 0.15 17.00
CA LEU A 525 41.69 -0.99 16.22
C LEU A 525 43.16 -0.77 15.85
N GLU A 526 44.05 -1.53 16.49
CA GLU A 526 45.51 -1.42 16.26
C GLU A 526 46.06 -2.50 15.30
N ASN A 527 45.31 -3.59 15.10
CA ASN A 527 45.77 -4.79 14.39
C ASN A 527 44.91 -5.09 13.16
N ALA A 528 45.48 -5.85 12.22
CA ALA A 528 44.77 -6.41 11.07
C ALA A 528 43.68 -7.43 11.44
N THR A 529 43.66 -7.92 12.68
CA THR A 529 42.61 -8.80 13.21
C THR A 529 41.80 -8.04 14.26
N VAL A 530 40.50 -7.95 14.03
CA VAL A 530 39.49 -7.45 14.96
C VAL A 530 39.05 -8.58 15.89
N SER A 531 39.01 -8.32 17.20
CA SER A 531 38.47 -9.26 18.20
C SER A 531 37.66 -8.47 19.22
N ALA A 532 36.36 -8.68 19.36
CA ALA A 532 35.44 -7.88 20.18
C ALA A 532 34.64 -8.72 21.17
N THR A 533 34.78 -8.49 22.48
CA THR A 533 33.94 -9.17 23.47
C THR A 533 32.65 -8.38 23.68
N LEU A 534 31.50 -9.04 23.69
CA LEU A 534 30.21 -8.36 23.93
C LEU A 534 30.06 -7.97 25.40
N PRO A 535 29.39 -6.85 25.72
CA PRO A 535 29.06 -6.49 27.09
C PRO A 535 28.22 -7.55 27.78
N ARG A 536 28.37 -7.70 29.11
CA ARG A 536 27.57 -8.62 29.93
C ARG A 536 26.61 -7.89 30.86
N LEU A 537 25.51 -8.55 31.20
CA LEU A 537 24.40 -7.99 31.97
C LEU A 537 24.18 -8.81 33.27
N PRO A 538 25.09 -8.72 34.26
CA PRO A 538 25.18 -9.67 35.38
C PRO A 538 23.97 -9.68 36.34
N ASP A 539 23.26 -8.56 36.47
CA ASP A 539 22.11 -8.44 37.37
C ASP A 539 20.77 -8.73 36.66
N ALA A 540 20.81 -9.22 35.42
CA ALA A 540 19.65 -9.52 34.60
C ALA A 540 19.67 -10.97 34.08
N ASN A 541 18.50 -11.45 33.67
CA ASN A 541 18.34 -12.68 32.90
C ASN A 541 18.24 -12.31 31.41
N PRO A 542 19.34 -12.34 30.65
CA PRO A 542 19.33 -11.98 29.23
C PRO A 542 18.74 -13.10 28.37
N SER A 543 17.91 -12.72 27.40
CA SER A 543 17.66 -13.53 26.21
C SER A 543 18.93 -13.60 25.35
N PRO A 544 19.12 -14.62 24.49
CA PRO A 544 20.25 -14.67 23.57
C PRO A 544 20.35 -13.41 22.71
N ALA A 545 21.49 -12.72 22.76
CA ALA A 545 21.66 -11.46 22.06
C ALA A 545 21.62 -11.62 20.53
N ILE A 546 21.05 -10.62 19.86
CA ILE A 546 21.20 -10.43 18.41
C ILE A 546 22.42 -9.53 18.18
N VAL A 547 23.30 -9.93 17.28
CA VAL A 547 24.54 -9.21 17.01
C VAL A 547 24.63 -8.93 15.52
N ALA A 548 24.67 -7.67 15.15
CA ALA A 548 24.93 -7.23 13.77
C ALA A 548 26.33 -6.61 13.71
N VAL A 549 27.17 -7.11 12.81
CA VAL A 549 28.50 -6.53 12.55
C VAL A 549 28.47 -5.85 11.19
N VAL A 550 28.67 -4.53 11.20
CA VAL A 550 28.49 -3.65 10.05
C VAL A 550 29.84 -3.01 9.71
N PRO A 551 30.53 -3.48 8.66
CA PRO A 551 31.73 -2.81 8.18
C PRO A 551 31.41 -1.48 7.48
N ALA A 552 32.30 -0.50 7.62
CA ALA A 552 32.28 0.70 6.78
C ALA A 552 32.54 0.34 5.30
N ASP A 553 32.12 1.19 4.38
CA ASP A 553 32.21 0.88 2.94
C ASP A 553 33.65 0.69 2.44
N ASN A 554 34.62 1.37 3.05
CA ASN A 554 36.06 1.22 2.77
C ASN A 554 36.73 0.08 3.56
N VAL A 555 35.99 -0.67 4.39
CA VAL A 555 36.54 -1.73 5.22
C VAL A 555 36.15 -3.09 4.66
N GLU A 556 37.12 -3.89 4.25
CA GLU A 556 36.93 -5.31 3.95
C GLU A 556 37.03 -6.10 5.26
N LEU A 557 35.90 -6.65 5.70
CA LEU A 557 35.79 -7.46 6.91
C LEU A 557 35.52 -8.93 6.54
N THR A 558 36.40 -9.82 7.00
CA THR A 558 36.25 -11.28 6.83
C THR A 558 36.15 -11.96 8.20
N PRO A 559 34.94 -12.36 8.65
CA PRO A 559 34.78 -13.05 9.93
C PRO A 559 35.49 -14.41 9.96
N ARG A 560 36.17 -14.71 11.06
CA ARG A 560 36.80 -16.01 11.29
C ARG A 560 35.83 -16.94 12.01
N GLY A 561 34.93 -17.54 11.26
CA GLY A 561 33.80 -18.33 11.78
C GLY A 561 34.17 -19.41 12.82
N GLU A 562 35.32 -20.08 12.65
CA GLU A 562 35.80 -21.11 13.59
C GLU A 562 36.39 -20.56 14.89
N GLU A 563 36.82 -19.29 14.90
CA GLU A 563 37.41 -18.62 16.07
C GLU A 563 36.36 -17.83 16.88
N LEU A 564 35.11 -17.73 16.38
CA LEU A 564 34.02 -17.10 17.12
C LEU A 564 33.72 -17.86 18.42
N VAL A 565 33.58 -17.14 19.52
CA VAL A 565 33.23 -17.70 20.84
C VAL A 565 31.83 -17.23 21.19
N GLY A 566 30.93 -18.11 21.63
CA GLY A 566 29.58 -17.69 22.02
C GLY A 566 28.67 -17.19 20.91
N LEU A 567 29.10 -17.20 19.64
CA LEU A 567 28.34 -16.65 18.52
C LEU A 567 28.11 -17.69 17.42
N VAL A 568 26.89 -17.72 16.89
CA VAL A 568 26.51 -18.56 15.75
C VAL A 568 25.89 -17.67 14.68
N SER A 569 26.23 -17.87 13.42
CA SER A 569 25.64 -17.11 12.32
C SER A 569 24.12 -17.30 12.29
N ASP A 570 23.38 -16.19 12.18
CA ASP A 570 21.91 -16.20 12.12
C ASP A 570 21.44 -16.05 10.66
N PRO A 571 20.87 -17.11 10.05
CA PRO A 571 20.43 -17.07 8.65
C PRO A 571 19.12 -16.30 8.46
N SER A 572 18.40 -15.97 9.54
CA SER A 572 17.12 -15.26 9.49
C SER A 572 17.14 -14.06 10.43
N PRO A 573 17.93 -13.02 10.13
CA PRO A 573 18.07 -11.87 11.01
C PRO A 573 16.75 -11.10 11.15
N PRO A 574 16.46 -10.55 12.34
CA PRO A 574 15.33 -9.65 12.53
C PRO A 574 15.52 -8.34 11.75
N GLN A 575 14.41 -7.64 11.47
CA GLN A 575 14.48 -6.31 10.87
C GLN A 575 15.07 -5.32 11.88
N LEU A 576 16.35 -5.00 11.71
CA LEU A 576 17.05 -3.95 12.47
C LEU A 576 17.18 -2.71 11.60
N THR A 577 16.92 -1.53 12.19
CA THR A 577 17.20 -0.25 11.55
C THR A 577 18.71 0.00 11.64
N LEU A 578 19.43 -0.33 10.58
CA LEU A 578 20.86 -0.07 10.43
C LEU A 578 21.06 1.17 9.56
N GLY A 579 22.20 1.85 9.70
CA GLY A 579 22.51 2.99 8.83
C GLY A 579 22.62 2.58 7.35
N ASP A 580 22.65 3.58 6.46
CA ASP A 580 22.77 3.39 5.01
C ASP A 580 24.21 2.97 4.63
N TRP A 581 24.55 1.70 4.88
CA TRP A 581 25.83 1.09 4.51
C TRP A 581 25.65 0.24 3.25
N ARG A 582 26.62 0.27 2.32
CA ARG A 582 26.55 -0.57 1.11
C ARG A 582 26.83 -2.03 1.43
N GLN A 583 27.71 -2.27 2.38
CA GLN A 583 28.12 -3.63 2.73
C GLN A 583 27.02 -4.34 3.52
N LYS A 584 26.77 -5.61 3.16
CA LYS A 584 25.80 -6.44 3.88
C LYS A 584 26.30 -6.70 5.31
N PRO A 585 25.49 -6.41 6.34
CA PRO A 585 25.82 -6.74 7.71
C PRO A 585 25.95 -8.25 7.91
N TRP A 586 26.84 -8.63 8.84
CA TRP A 586 26.94 -10.00 9.32
C TRP A 586 26.09 -10.16 10.56
N PHE A 587 25.18 -11.13 10.55
CA PHE A 587 24.28 -11.38 11.67
C PHE A 587 24.69 -12.65 12.43
N TYR A 588 24.74 -12.51 13.75
CA TYR A 588 25.00 -13.59 14.68
C TYR A 588 23.98 -13.57 15.81
N ARG A 589 23.78 -14.75 16.40
CA ARG A 589 23.03 -14.93 17.64
C ARG A 589 23.95 -15.51 18.69
N GLU A 590 23.82 -14.99 19.91
CA GLU A 590 24.53 -15.54 21.06
C GLU A 590 24.07 -16.97 21.37
N ARG A 591 25.00 -17.87 21.71
CA ARG A 591 24.67 -19.23 22.11
C ARG A 591 24.27 -19.26 23.59
N ALA A 592 23.11 -19.86 23.87
CA ALA A 592 22.63 -20.02 25.23
C ALA A 592 23.63 -20.82 26.10
N GLY A 593 23.95 -20.28 27.28
CA GLY A 593 24.80 -20.94 28.29
C GLY A 593 26.30 -20.68 28.16
N GLU A 594 26.77 -19.94 27.14
CA GLU A 594 28.16 -19.50 27.05
C GLU A 594 28.38 -18.25 27.93
N ALA A 595 29.47 -18.21 28.70
CA ALA A 595 29.71 -17.11 29.63
C ALA A 595 30.20 -15.83 28.91
N THR A 596 30.84 -15.95 27.74
CA THR A 596 31.34 -14.82 26.93
C THR A 596 30.97 -15.05 25.47
N ALA A 597 30.50 -14.00 24.81
CA ALA A 597 30.43 -13.92 23.36
C ALA A 597 31.53 -13.01 22.81
N ARG A 598 32.25 -13.46 21.79
CA ARG A 598 33.36 -12.72 21.16
C ARG A 598 33.33 -12.87 19.66
N PHE A 599 33.33 -11.74 18.96
CA PHE A 599 33.47 -11.67 17.51
C PHE A 599 34.94 -11.56 17.11
N ILE A 600 35.38 -12.32 16.09
CA ILE A 600 36.75 -12.27 15.56
C ILE A 600 36.69 -12.23 14.03
N GLY A 601 37.48 -11.35 13.41
CA GLY A 601 37.55 -11.23 11.95
C GLY A 601 38.79 -10.48 11.47
N ASP A 602 39.16 -10.69 10.22
CA ASP A 602 40.22 -9.93 9.55
C ASP A 602 39.69 -8.62 9.01
N HIS A 603 40.48 -7.56 9.16
CA HIS A 603 40.16 -6.17 8.88
C HIS A 603 41.20 -5.60 7.90
N ARG A 604 40.75 -5.12 6.73
CA ARG A 604 41.60 -4.43 5.74
C ARG A 604 40.90 -3.19 5.21
N VAL A 605 41.56 -2.04 5.29
CA VAL A 605 41.06 -0.78 4.71
C VAL A 605 41.44 -0.72 3.22
N ARG A 606 40.48 -0.37 2.36
CA ARG A 606 40.67 -0.13 0.94
C ARG A 606 40.70 1.38 0.69
N GLU A 607 41.69 1.82 -0.07
CA GLU A 607 41.80 3.23 -0.48
C GLU A 607 40.72 3.55 -1.53
N ARG A 608 40.32 4.83 -1.59
CA ARG A 608 39.35 5.36 -2.55
C ARG A 608 39.74 4.97 -3.98
N MET A 609 38.74 4.56 -4.76
CA MET A 609 38.91 4.29 -6.20
C MET A 609 37.81 4.98 -6.99
N LEU A 610 38.19 5.66 -8.07
CA LEU A 610 37.31 6.39 -8.96
C LEU A 610 37.41 5.81 -10.38
N THR A 611 36.28 5.57 -11.02
CA THR A 611 36.22 5.23 -12.46
C THR A 611 35.43 6.30 -13.17
N VAL A 612 35.97 6.88 -14.25
CA VAL A 612 35.31 7.97 -14.99
C VAL A 612 35.17 7.63 -16.45
N GLU A 613 33.93 7.52 -16.91
CA GLU A 613 33.58 7.39 -18.33
C GLU A 613 33.15 8.76 -18.89
N SER A 614 33.49 9.04 -20.14
CA SER A 614 33.11 10.30 -20.80
C SER A 614 32.36 10.10 -22.08
N GLN A 615 31.26 10.84 -22.22
CA GLN A 615 30.50 10.94 -23.45
C GLN A 615 30.37 12.41 -23.84
N SER A 616 30.73 12.76 -25.07
CA SER A 616 30.69 14.14 -25.56
C SER A 616 29.79 14.27 -26.79
N ASP A 617 28.75 15.09 -26.70
CA ASP A 617 27.96 15.52 -27.85
C ASP A 617 28.49 16.88 -28.34
N VAL A 618 28.90 16.95 -29.60
CA VAL A 618 29.53 18.12 -30.20
C VAL A 618 28.71 18.60 -31.38
N THR A 619 28.33 19.88 -31.38
CA THR A 619 27.76 20.53 -32.56
C THR A 619 28.82 21.44 -33.18
N LEU A 620 29.23 21.12 -34.40
CA LEU A 620 30.27 21.83 -35.12
C LEU A 620 29.69 22.97 -35.97
N HIS A 621 30.14 24.19 -35.74
CA HIS A 621 29.86 25.38 -36.54
C HIS A 621 31.12 25.90 -37.23
N ASN A 622 30.96 26.86 -38.15
CA ASN A 622 32.07 27.44 -38.92
C ASN A 622 33.28 27.97 -38.11
N ALA A 623 33.06 28.55 -36.93
CA ALA A 623 34.11 29.18 -36.11
C ALA A 623 34.07 28.76 -34.63
N ARG A 624 33.21 27.79 -34.27
CA ARG A 624 33.10 27.28 -32.90
C ARG A 624 32.55 25.86 -32.88
N ALA A 625 32.83 25.12 -31.81
CA ALA A 625 32.16 23.87 -31.47
C ALA A 625 31.44 24.02 -30.14
N ASP A 626 30.14 23.74 -30.12
CA ASP A 626 29.35 23.71 -28.89
C ASP A 626 29.40 22.28 -28.34
N VAL A 627 29.91 22.11 -27.11
CA VAL A 627 30.20 20.81 -26.49
C VAL A 627 29.29 20.61 -25.28
N ARG A 628 28.60 19.47 -25.24
CA ARG A 628 27.94 18.93 -24.06
C ARG A 628 28.64 17.64 -23.68
N GLN A 629 29.35 17.64 -22.57
CA GLN A 629 30.13 16.50 -22.11
C GLN A 629 29.52 15.96 -20.81
N THR A 630 29.28 14.67 -20.77
CA THR A 630 28.84 13.95 -19.57
C THR A 630 30.01 13.13 -19.04
N LEU A 631 30.30 13.29 -17.76
CA LEU A 631 31.29 12.50 -17.01
C LEU A 631 30.55 11.65 -15.99
N ASP A 632 30.59 10.33 -16.18
CA ASP A 632 29.96 9.37 -15.28
C ASP A 632 31.03 8.81 -14.34
N TYR A 633 30.97 9.24 -13.07
CA TYR A 633 31.86 8.81 -12.00
C TYR A 633 31.27 7.60 -11.27
N THR A 634 32.07 6.56 -11.09
CA THR A 634 31.85 5.49 -10.12
C THR A 634 32.81 5.68 -8.95
N ILE A 635 32.27 5.86 -7.75
CA ILE A 635 32.97 6.19 -6.50
C ILE A 635 32.90 4.99 -5.55
N ASP A 636 34.03 4.30 -5.45
CA ASP A 636 34.20 3.13 -4.61
C ASP A 636 34.94 3.45 -3.31
N TYR A 637 34.55 2.73 -2.25
CA TYR A 637 35.12 2.73 -0.90
C TYR A 637 34.87 4.00 -0.08
N GLU A 638 35.19 5.20 -0.58
CA GLU A 638 35.07 6.46 0.18
C GLU A 638 34.33 7.56 -0.60
N PRO A 639 33.44 8.34 0.05
CA PRO A 639 32.72 9.42 -0.59
C PRO A 639 33.63 10.61 -0.96
N ILE A 640 33.18 11.43 -1.90
CA ILE A 640 33.87 12.64 -2.35
C ILE A 640 32.99 13.88 -2.18
N SER A 641 33.59 15.02 -1.89
CA SER A 641 32.91 16.33 -1.79
C SER A 641 33.27 17.29 -2.91
N HIS A 642 34.30 16.97 -3.69
CA HIS A 642 34.76 17.79 -4.81
C HIS A 642 35.36 16.91 -5.89
N VAL A 643 35.28 17.36 -7.14
CA VAL A 643 36.02 16.76 -8.26
C VAL A 643 37.02 17.75 -8.84
N ARG A 644 38.11 17.22 -9.38
CA ARG A 644 39.14 18.00 -10.05
C ARG A 644 39.07 17.71 -11.54
N LEU A 645 38.94 18.77 -12.33
CA LEU A 645 38.81 18.70 -13.78
C LEU A 645 39.87 19.59 -14.43
N LEU A 646 40.45 19.13 -15.52
CA LEU A 646 41.26 19.91 -16.45
C LEU A 646 40.35 20.36 -17.60
N VAL A 647 40.05 21.65 -17.70
CA VAL A 647 39.08 22.20 -18.67
C VAL A 647 39.80 23.07 -19.70
N PRO A 648 39.37 23.08 -20.98
CA PRO A 648 39.95 23.93 -22.02
C PRO A 648 39.99 25.42 -21.66
N LYS A 649 41.13 26.07 -21.95
CA LYS A 649 41.35 27.50 -21.69
C LYS A 649 40.29 28.39 -22.37
N SER A 650 39.87 28.03 -23.58
CA SER A 650 38.83 28.74 -24.35
C SER A 650 37.47 28.76 -23.63
N ALA A 651 37.04 27.63 -23.07
CA ALA A 651 35.79 27.51 -22.32
C ALA A 651 35.74 28.45 -21.09
N LEU A 652 36.89 28.65 -20.44
CA LEU A 652 37.01 29.55 -19.28
C LEU A 652 37.11 31.02 -19.69
N ALA A 653 37.81 31.33 -20.79
CA ALA A 653 37.99 32.70 -21.29
C ALA A 653 36.65 33.32 -21.72
N ASP A 654 35.81 32.55 -22.41
CA ASP A 654 34.52 33.01 -22.93
C ASP A 654 33.40 32.95 -21.89
N ARG A 655 33.69 32.49 -20.66
CA ARG A 655 32.72 32.24 -19.58
C ARG A 655 31.54 31.37 -20.05
N SER A 656 31.78 30.45 -20.99
CA SER A 656 30.76 29.57 -21.55
C SER A 656 30.56 28.29 -20.73
N LEU A 657 31.49 27.98 -19.82
CA LEU A 657 31.45 26.78 -18.99
C LEU A 657 30.32 26.83 -17.94
N THR A 658 29.40 25.87 -18.05
CA THR A 658 28.42 25.53 -17.02
C THR A 658 28.63 24.08 -16.59
N ILE A 659 28.60 23.80 -15.29
CA ILE A 659 28.77 22.47 -14.71
C ILE A 659 27.55 22.15 -13.86
N GLU A 660 26.93 21.01 -14.11
CA GLU A 660 25.70 20.59 -13.44
C GLU A 660 25.81 19.15 -12.94
N ALA A 661 25.20 18.87 -11.80
CA ALA A 661 24.92 17.52 -11.31
C ALA A 661 23.49 17.47 -10.78
N ASP A 662 22.73 16.43 -11.12
CA ASP A 662 21.31 16.26 -10.73
C ASP A 662 20.39 17.46 -11.02
N GLY A 663 20.73 18.29 -12.01
CA GLY A 663 19.98 19.49 -12.39
C GLY A 663 20.33 20.75 -11.58
N GLU A 664 21.28 20.67 -10.63
CA GLU A 664 21.82 21.82 -9.91
C GLU A 664 23.16 22.27 -10.50
N VAL A 665 23.35 23.59 -10.62
CA VAL A 665 24.59 24.18 -11.12
C VAL A 665 25.64 24.17 -10.00
N LEU A 666 26.77 23.51 -10.24
CA LEU A 666 27.84 23.35 -9.28
C LEU A 666 28.84 24.53 -9.36
N PRO A 667 29.24 25.12 -8.22
CA PRO A 667 30.27 26.14 -8.21
C PRO A 667 31.64 25.52 -8.43
N TYR A 668 32.51 26.25 -9.15
CA TYR A 668 33.89 25.84 -9.37
C TYR A 668 34.87 26.98 -9.12
N ARG A 669 36.11 26.64 -8.81
CA ARG A 669 37.23 27.58 -8.70
C ARG A 669 38.42 27.11 -9.52
N ILE A 670 39.16 28.06 -10.09
CA ILE A 670 40.42 27.78 -10.78
C ILE A 670 41.47 27.40 -9.72
N ALA A 671 42.13 26.26 -9.91
CA ALA A 671 43.21 25.82 -9.04
C ALA A 671 44.57 26.34 -9.53
N GLU A 672 45.48 26.62 -8.60
CA GLU A 672 46.91 26.77 -8.93
C GLU A 672 47.50 25.37 -9.20
N GLN A 673 48.38 25.29 -10.19
CA GLN A 673 48.90 24.06 -10.76
C GLN A 673 49.58 23.17 -9.69
N LEU A 674 49.03 21.96 -9.46
CA LEU A 674 49.50 21.02 -8.42
C LEU A 674 49.76 19.59 -8.93
N SER A 675 49.59 19.33 -10.24
CA SER A 675 49.85 18.01 -10.84
C SER A 675 51.37 17.79 -11.07
N SER A 676 51.85 16.55 -10.88
CA SER A 676 53.24 16.15 -11.12
C SER A 676 53.62 16.02 -12.61
N GLU A 677 52.63 16.04 -13.51
CA GLU A 677 52.83 16.15 -14.96
C GLU A 677 52.41 17.55 -15.45
N PRO A 678 53.16 18.17 -16.38
CA PRO A 678 52.78 19.46 -16.93
C PRO A 678 51.40 19.33 -17.61
N PRO A 679 50.44 20.22 -17.31
CA PRO A 679 49.16 20.22 -18.00
C PRO A 679 49.41 20.44 -19.50
N VAL A 680 48.60 19.77 -20.34
CA VAL A 680 48.52 20.11 -21.76
C VAL A 680 48.27 21.61 -21.85
N ASP A 681 49.07 22.34 -22.62
CA ASP A 681 49.04 23.82 -22.61
C ASP A 681 47.68 24.42 -23.04
N SER A 682 46.75 23.61 -23.55
CA SER A 682 45.37 24.02 -23.84
C SER A 682 44.40 23.90 -22.66
N LEU A 683 44.78 23.28 -21.53
CA LEU A 683 43.91 22.98 -20.38
C LEU A 683 44.27 23.79 -19.12
N ARG A 684 43.30 23.94 -18.22
CA ARG A 684 43.47 24.55 -16.89
C ARG A 684 42.75 23.75 -15.80
N PRO A 685 43.38 23.52 -14.63
CA PRO A 685 42.74 22.80 -13.54
C PRO A 685 41.69 23.67 -12.83
N ILE A 686 40.55 23.05 -12.55
CA ILE A 686 39.48 23.59 -11.71
C ILE A 686 39.11 22.57 -10.63
N ILE A 687 38.60 23.07 -9.51
CA ILE A 687 37.98 22.27 -8.45
C ILE A 687 36.50 22.60 -8.47
N VAL A 688 35.65 21.59 -8.67
CA VAL A 688 34.20 21.69 -8.63
C VAL A 688 33.73 21.19 -7.27
N ASP A 689 32.91 21.98 -6.58
CA ASP A 689 32.31 21.62 -5.30
C ASP A 689 31.00 20.86 -5.54
N LEU A 690 30.83 19.70 -4.89
CA LEU A 690 29.64 18.86 -5.04
C LEU A 690 28.50 19.26 -4.08
N LEU A 691 28.70 20.30 -3.26
CA LEU A 691 27.80 20.83 -2.23
C LEU A 691 27.54 19.87 -1.05
N GLU A 692 27.52 18.56 -1.30
CA GLU A 692 27.34 17.48 -0.33
C GLU A 692 28.33 16.33 -0.62
N GLN A 693 28.47 15.40 0.33
CA GLN A 693 29.26 14.19 0.11
C GLN A 693 28.52 13.23 -0.82
N ARG A 694 29.13 12.92 -1.97
CA ARG A 694 28.60 12.00 -2.97
C ARG A 694 29.31 10.65 -2.92
N SER A 695 28.55 9.59 -3.16
CA SER A 695 29.04 8.22 -3.22
C SER A 695 28.26 7.46 -4.32
N ASN A 696 28.76 6.29 -4.74
CA ASN A 696 28.24 5.45 -5.81
C ASN A 696 28.43 6.09 -7.18
N GLN A 697 27.33 6.39 -7.87
CA GLN A 697 27.35 6.99 -9.18
C GLN A 697 27.12 8.50 -9.06
N LEU A 698 27.93 9.27 -9.78
CA LEU A 698 27.79 10.71 -9.89
C LEU A 698 27.92 11.10 -11.36
N ARG A 699 26.87 11.69 -11.90
CA ARG A 699 26.85 12.21 -13.27
C ARG A 699 27.09 13.71 -13.26
N ILE A 700 28.18 14.13 -13.88
CA ILE A 700 28.52 15.55 -14.04
C ILE A 700 28.37 15.92 -15.51
N ARG A 701 27.54 16.93 -15.79
CA ARG A 701 27.34 17.46 -17.13
C ARG A 701 28.06 18.80 -17.26
N LEU A 702 28.95 18.89 -18.24
CA LEU A 702 29.62 20.11 -18.64
C LEU A 702 29.00 20.61 -19.95
N SER A 703 28.72 21.90 -20.01
CA SER A 703 28.36 22.59 -21.25
C SER A 703 29.32 23.73 -21.49
N TYR A 704 29.98 23.78 -22.65
CA TYR A 704 30.93 24.84 -23.00
C TYR A 704 31.13 24.95 -24.52
N SER A 705 31.71 26.06 -24.97
CA SER A 705 32.05 26.27 -26.38
C SER A 705 33.57 26.31 -26.58
N LEU A 706 34.05 25.73 -27.68
CA LEU A 706 35.43 25.80 -28.13
C LEU A 706 35.53 26.72 -29.36
N ALA A 707 36.43 27.70 -29.33
CA ALA A 707 36.72 28.52 -30.51
C ALA A 707 37.51 27.71 -31.55
N LEU A 708 37.13 27.84 -32.83
CA LEU A 708 37.80 27.19 -33.95
C LEU A 708 38.35 28.26 -34.91
N ASP A 709 39.54 28.02 -35.46
CA ASP A 709 40.05 28.83 -36.56
C ASP A 709 39.15 28.65 -37.79
N GLU A 710 38.80 29.74 -38.49
CA GLU A 710 37.93 29.66 -39.68
C GLU A 710 38.54 28.73 -40.74
N ALA A 711 37.77 27.72 -41.15
CA ALA A 711 38.22 26.74 -42.13
C ALA A 711 38.38 27.38 -43.53
N PRO A 712 39.59 27.37 -44.17
CA PRO A 712 39.75 27.71 -45.58
C PRO A 712 38.80 26.91 -46.49
N THR A 713 38.17 27.63 -47.41
CA THR A 713 37.35 27.04 -48.49
C THR A 713 38.21 26.14 -49.38
N ASN A 714 37.75 24.91 -49.63
CA ASN A 714 38.27 23.91 -50.59
C ASN A 714 39.57 23.15 -50.26
N ARG A 715 40.31 23.48 -49.20
CA ARG A 715 41.45 22.67 -48.72
C ARG A 715 41.22 22.37 -47.25
N GLY A 716 40.68 21.19 -46.93
CA GLY A 716 40.27 20.81 -45.58
C GLY A 716 41.22 21.27 -44.47
N THR A 717 40.65 21.77 -43.39
CA THR A 717 41.34 22.42 -42.27
C THR A 717 41.51 21.45 -41.12
N ALA A 718 42.69 21.42 -40.51
CA ALA A 718 42.92 20.65 -39.30
C ALA A 718 42.26 21.32 -38.10
N ILE A 719 41.45 20.58 -37.34
CA ILE A 719 40.83 21.03 -36.10
C ILE A 719 41.14 20.03 -35.00
N ASP A 720 41.58 20.51 -33.85
CA ASP A 720 41.85 19.69 -32.67
C ASP A 720 40.83 20.03 -31.58
N LEU A 721 39.92 19.09 -31.29
CA LEU A 721 38.92 19.23 -30.23
C LEU A 721 39.46 18.65 -28.93
N GLN A 722 39.89 19.52 -28.02
CA GLN A 722 40.30 19.14 -26.67
C GLN A 722 39.09 19.15 -25.74
N PHE A 723 38.71 17.98 -25.21
CA PHE A 723 37.64 17.87 -24.21
C PHE A 723 38.17 18.13 -22.80
N ALA A 724 37.26 18.46 -21.86
CA ALA A 724 37.61 18.47 -20.45
C ALA A 724 37.98 17.05 -20.00
N LEU A 725 38.92 16.94 -19.06
CA LEU A 725 39.43 15.68 -18.54
C LEU A 725 39.33 15.69 -17.01
N PRO A 726 39.15 14.53 -16.35
CA PRO A 726 39.39 14.45 -14.93
C PRO A 726 40.90 14.57 -14.67
N ASP A 727 41.27 15.24 -13.58
CA ASP A 727 42.65 15.33 -13.12
C ASP A 727 43.06 13.98 -12.50
N ALA A 728 43.37 13.01 -13.36
CA ALA A 728 43.59 11.63 -12.92
C ALA A 728 44.86 11.54 -12.06
N ASN A 729 44.69 11.06 -10.84
CA ASN A 729 45.74 10.65 -9.90
C ASN A 729 45.81 9.11 -9.83
N GLN A 730 46.63 8.57 -8.93
CA GLN A 730 46.74 7.11 -8.74
C GLN A 730 45.43 6.43 -8.27
N GLU A 731 44.45 7.21 -7.80
CA GLU A 731 43.15 6.73 -7.29
C GLU A 731 42.08 6.67 -8.40
N MET A 732 42.41 7.06 -9.65
CA MET A 732 41.42 7.19 -10.72
C MET A 732 41.78 6.40 -11.98
N THR A 733 40.81 5.65 -12.48
CA THR A 733 40.87 4.96 -13.77
C THR A 733 39.90 5.58 -14.77
N VAL A 734 40.31 5.61 -16.03
CA VAL A 734 39.56 6.26 -17.11
C VAL A 734 39.51 5.28 -18.28
N PRO A 735 38.47 4.43 -18.37
CA PRO A 735 38.46 3.29 -19.28
C PRO A 735 38.17 3.67 -20.74
N SER A 736 37.30 4.65 -20.99
CA SER A 736 36.87 5.03 -22.34
C SER A 736 36.36 6.47 -22.42
N ALA A 737 36.42 7.03 -23.63
CA ALA A 737 35.74 8.26 -24.00
C ALA A 737 35.11 8.13 -25.39
N GLU A 738 33.90 8.65 -25.53
CA GLU A 738 33.13 8.69 -26.77
C GLU A 738 32.80 10.14 -27.14
N ALA A 739 32.76 10.41 -28.44
CA ALA A 739 32.38 11.70 -28.98
C ALA A 739 31.44 11.53 -30.19
N ALA A 740 30.24 12.08 -30.10
CA ALA A 740 29.30 12.21 -31.21
C ALA A 740 29.36 13.62 -31.79
N ILE A 741 29.52 13.75 -33.10
CA ILE A 741 29.62 15.02 -33.81
C ILE A 741 28.45 15.20 -34.76
N LYS A 742 27.75 16.31 -34.58
CA LYS A 742 26.73 16.84 -35.48
C LYS A 742 27.27 18.07 -36.18
N VAL A 743 27.04 18.19 -37.48
CA VAL A 743 27.53 19.31 -38.28
C VAL A 743 26.36 20.25 -38.57
N ALA A 744 26.46 21.51 -38.14
CA ALA A 744 25.40 22.51 -38.37
C ALA A 744 25.50 23.19 -39.75
N ASP A 745 26.67 23.15 -40.39
CA ASP A 745 26.91 23.70 -41.72
C ASP A 745 27.28 22.56 -42.70
N ALA A 746 27.23 22.81 -44.03
CA ALA A 746 27.64 21.83 -45.03
C ALA A 746 29.18 21.59 -44.98
N MET A 747 29.63 20.66 -44.15
CA MET A 747 31.04 20.30 -44.00
C MET A 747 31.25 18.79 -44.08
N LEU A 748 32.39 18.37 -44.66
CA LEU A 748 32.90 17.01 -44.55
C LEU A 748 33.90 16.93 -43.42
N ILE A 749 33.79 15.88 -42.58
CA ILE A 749 34.69 15.61 -41.46
C ILE A 749 35.42 14.30 -41.70
N ASP A 750 36.75 14.34 -41.73
CA ASP A 750 37.61 13.15 -41.67
C ASP A 750 38.32 13.07 -40.32
N LEU A 751 38.43 11.86 -39.77
CA LEU A 751 39.35 11.59 -38.66
C LEU A 751 40.80 11.67 -39.15
N ARG A 752 41.67 12.35 -38.40
CA ARG A 752 43.12 12.33 -38.60
C ARG A 752 43.76 11.33 -37.64
N GLU A 753 44.99 10.89 -37.95
CA GLU A 753 45.74 9.96 -37.09
C GLU A 753 45.87 10.49 -35.64
N GLY A 754 45.54 9.62 -34.68
CA GLY A 754 45.58 9.88 -33.23
C GLY A 754 45.01 8.72 -32.41
N ALA A 755 44.77 8.96 -31.11
CA ALA A 755 44.19 7.98 -30.19
C ALA A 755 42.71 7.59 -30.45
N TRP A 756 41.98 8.44 -31.18
CA TRP A 756 40.57 8.24 -31.48
C TRP A 756 40.39 7.32 -32.70
N ARG A 757 39.30 6.56 -32.70
CA ARG A 757 38.88 5.67 -33.79
C ARG A 757 37.50 6.08 -34.27
N ASP A 758 37.28 5.97 -35.57
CA ASP A 758 35.98 6.21 -36.20
C ASP A 758 35.07 4.98 -35.97
N GLU A 759 33.99 5.19 -35.24
CA GLU A 759 32.93 4.20 -34.97
C GLU A 759 31.59 4.69 -35.53
N THR A 760 31.62 5.59 -36.51
CA THR A 760 30.43 6.14 -37.15
C THR A 760 29.58 5.02 -37.74
N ASP A 761 28.32 4.95 -37.33
CA ASP A 761 27.32 4.15 -38.01
C ASP A 761 26.89 4.90 -39.28
N PRO A 762 27.14 4.36 -40.49
CA PRO A 762 26.76 5.05 -41.72
C PRO A 762 25.25 5.27 -41.88
N ALA A 763 24.41 4.58 -41.08
CA ALA A 763 22.96 4.71 -41.11
C ALA A 763 22.40 5.86 -40.24
N SER A 764 23.15 6.34 -39.23
CA SER A 764 22.61 7.26 -38.21
C SER A 764 22.73 8.74 -38.58
N GLY A 765 23.53 9.08 -39.60
CA GLY A 765 23.89 10.47 -39.92
C GLY A 765 24.71 11.18 -38.83
N GLU A 766 25.02 10.52 -37.72
CA GLU A 766 25.78 11.05 -36.59
C GLU A 766 27.20 10.45 -36.58
N ILE A 767 28.21 11.32 -36.66
CA ILE A 767 29.62 10.91 -36.74
C ILE A 767 30.10 10.56 -35.34
N ARG A 768 30.57 9.34 -35.10
CA ARG A 768 30.96 8.87 -33.77
C ARG A 768 32.42 8.47 -33.70
N PHE A 769 33.07 8.84 -32.61
CA PHE A 769 34.46 8.51 -32.33
C PHE A 769 34.61 7.93 -30.93
N ALA A 770 35.49 6.94 -30.77
CA ALA A 770 35.81 6.33 -29.49
C ALA A 770 37.33 6.34 -29.24
N SER A 771 37.74 6.45 -27.98
CA SER A 771 39.14 6.41 -27.57
C SER A 771 39.31 5.77 -26.19
N SER A 772 40.32 4.90 -26.06
CA SER A 772 40.80 4.42 -24.75
C SER A 772 41.95 5.28 -24.19
N ALA A 773 42.34 6.33 -24.91
CA ALA A 773 43.39 7.29 -24.53
C ALA A 773 42.85 8.72 -24.67
N TRP A 774 41.81 9.02 -23.89
CA TRP A 774 41.04 10.27 -23.86
C TRP A 774 41.90 11.54 -23.62
N ARG A 775 43.12 11.41 -23.09
CA ARG A 775 44.01 12.56 -22.86
C ARG A 775 44.42 13.28 -24.16
N GLU A 776 44.37 12.60 -25.31
CA GLU A 776 44.69 13.21 -26.60
C GLU A 776 43.47 13.91 -27.25
N PRO A 777 43.66 15.08 -27.89
CA PRO A 777 42.56 15.76 -28.57
C PRO A 777 42.02 14.94 -29.75
N LEU A 778 40.72 15.09 -30.04
CA LEU A 778 40.11 14.53 -31.23
C LEU A 778 40.52 15.38 -32.45
N ARG A 779 41.38 14.81 -33.29
CA ARG A 779 41.96 15.50 -34.46
C ARG A 779 41.12 15.23 -35.70
N LEU A 780 40.53 16.28 -36.24
CA LEU A 780 39.66 16.22 -37.41
C LEU A 780 40.25 17.02 -38.57
N ARG A 781 39.91 16.62 -39.79
CA ARG A 781 40.05 17.44 -40.99
C ARG A 781 38.66 17.84 -41.46
N VAL A 782 38.38 19.13 -41.45
CA VAL A 782 37.07 19.70 -41.76
C VAL A 782 37.13 20.44 -43.09
N THR A 783 36.33 20.03 -44.06
CA THR A 783 36.28 20.65 -45.39
C THR A 783 34.91 21.28 -45.59
N ARG A 784 34.87 22.61 -45.76
CA ARG A 784 33.63 23.33 -46.07
C ARG A 784 33.20 23.05 -47.51
N LEU A 785 31.98 22.58 -47.69
CA LEU A 785 31.40 22.36 -49.01
C LEU A 785 30.74 23.67 -49.49
N HIS A 786 31.10 24.12 -50.68
CA HIS A 786 30.46 25.28 -51.31
C HIS A 786 29.11 24.83 -51.88
N LYS A 787 28.00 25.49 -51.53
CA LYS A 787 26.74 25.33 -52.26
C LYS A 787 26.99 25.76 -53.70
N SER A 788 26.98 24.82 -54.63
CA SER A 788 27.05 25.11 -56.06
C SER A 788 25.80 25.91 -56.44
N ASN A 789 25.97 27.10 -57.01
CA ASN A 789 24.88 27.91 -57.51
C ASN A 789 24.36 27.31 -58.84
N GLY A 790 23.42 26.36 -58.75
CA GLY A 790 22.48 26.02 -59.82
C GLY A 790 23.03 25.28 -61.05
N GLY A 791 24.20 24.64 -60.97
CA GLY A 791 24.71 23.74 -62.01
C GLY A 791 24.10 22.34 -61.94
N VAL A 792 24.15 21.59 -63.04
CA VAL A 792 23.76 20.16 -63.07
C VAL A 792 24.81 19.35 -62.29
N GLU A 793 24.47 18.92 -61.07
CA GLU A 793 25.39 18.22 -60.15
C GLU A 793 25.70 16.77 -60.58
N ALA A 794 24.79 16.16 -61.32
CA ALA A 794 24.92 14.81 -61.87
C ALA A 794 24.15 14.65 -63.19
N THR A 795 24.46 13.63 -63.98
CA THR A 795 23.64 13.18 -65.13
C THR A 795 23.21 11.73 -64.96
N LEU A 796 21.92 11.46 -64.88
CA LEU A 796 21.31 10.17 -64.60
C LEU A 796 21.26 9.32 -65.87
N ARG A 797 21.85 8.12 -65.83
CA ARG A 797 21.88 7.17 -66.95
C ARG A 797 20.84 6.07 -66.79
N ARG A 798 20.75 5.48 -65.59
CA ARG A 798 19.80 4.39 -65.30
C ARG A 798 19.22 4.59 -63.91
N ALA A 799 17.94 4.34 -63.78
CA ALA A 799 17.26 4.40 -62.51
C ALA A 799 16.38 3.17 -62.31
N TRP A 800 16.45 2.60 -61.11
CA TRP A 800 15.57 1.53 -60.68
C TRP A 800 15.03 1.86 -59.29
N LEU A 801 13.70 1.92 -59.18
CA LEU A 801 12.99 2.04 -57.92
C LEU A 801 12.29 0.73 -57.63
N GLN A 802 12.55 0.15 -56.46
CA GLN A 802 11.79 -0.96 -55.91
C GLN A 802 10.97 -0.45 -54.73
N THR A 803 9.65 -0.56 -54.84
CA THR A 803 8.71 -0.26 -53.76
C THR A 803 8.14 -1.57 -53.24
N TRP A 804 8.46 -1.90 -51.99
CA TRP A 804 7.96 -3.09 -51.32
C TRP A 804 6.92 -2.70 -50.26
N LEU A 805 5.67 -3.02 -50.56
CA LEU A 805 4.56 -2.92 -49.63
C LEU A 805 4.41 -4.26 -48.92
N ALA A 806 4.84 -4.34 -47.66
CA ALA A 806 4.66 -5.50 -46.80
C ALA A 806 3.21 -5.53 -46.26
N TYR A 807 2.92 -6.21 -45.14
CA TYR A 807 1.57 -6.15 -44.56
C TYR A 807 1.35 -4.88 -43.73
N ASP A 808 2.40 -4.42 -43.05
CA ASP A 808 2.44 -3.36 -42.05
C ASP A 808 3.36 -2.19 -42.42
N ASP A 809 4.41 -2.46 -43.21
CA ASP A 809 5.48 -1.50 -43.53
C ASP A 809 5.62 -1.26 -45.06
N ARG A 810 6.16 -0.10 -45.42
CA ARG A 810 6.62 0.23 -46.78
C ARG A 810 8.13 0.47 -46.76
N ARG A 811 8.83 -0.23 -47.64
CA ARG A 811 10.27 -0.07 -47.85
C ARG A 811 10.57 0.22 -49.30
N ASP A 812 11.40 1.23 -49.51
CA ASP A 812 11.80 1.62 -50.83
C ASP A 812 13.33 1.51 -50.98
N ARG A 813 13.73 1.07 -52.18
CA ARG A 813 15.12 1.03 -52.61
C ARG A 813 15.22 1.75 -53.95
N ALA A 814 16.00 2.82 -53.99
CA ALA A 814 16.28 3.56 -55.21
C ALA A 814 17.75 3.40 -55.60
N SER A 815 18.00 2.96 -56.83
CA SER A 815 19.34 2.79 -57.38
C SER A 815 19.50 3.66 -58.62
N PHE A 816 20.48 4.56 -58.57
CA PHE A 816 20.77 5.54 -59.62
C PHE A 816 22.19 5.32 -60.14
N ARG A 817 22.31 4.92 -61.40
CA ARG A 817 23.57 4.96 -62.13
C ARG A 817 23.70 6.33 -62.78
N LEU A 818 24.66 7.13 -62.34
CA LEU A 818 24.81 8.53 -62.75
C LEU A 818 26.27 8.89 -63.01
N GLN A 819 26.50 9.95 -63.77
CA GLN A 819 27.80 10.60 -63.89
C GLN A 819 27.84 11.78 -62.91
N ALA A 820 28.71 11.75 -61.91
CA ALA A 820 28.80 12.79 -60.89
C ALA A 820 29.68 13.95 -61.39
N HIS A 821 29.19 15.19 -61.37
CA HIS A 821 29.95 16.39 -61.75
C HIS A 821 30.39 17.22 -60.53
N SER A 822 29.90 16.86 -59.35
CA SER A 822 30.13 17.52 -58.06
C SER A 822 30.51 16.49 -56.98
N SER A 823 31.26 16.92 -55.96
CA SER A 823 31.55 16.14 -54.75
C SER A 823 30.37 16.11 -53.75
N LEU A 824 29.25 16.76 -54.09
CA LEU A 824 28.01 16.76 -53.32
C LEU A 824 26.84 16.54 -54.27
N LEU A 825 25.95 15.61 -53.94
CA LEU A 825 24.69 15.39 -54.64
C LEU A 825 23.52 15.75 -53.73
N LYS A 826 22.63 16.59 -54.23
CA LYS A 826 21.32 16.86 -53.60
C LYS A 826 20.29 15.82 -54.05
N VAL A 827 19.72 15.09 -53.09
CA VAL A 827 18.63 14.12 -53.30
C VAL A 827 17.40 14.57 -52.53
N GLU A 828 16.29 14.76 -53.22
CA GLU A 828 14.99 15.06 -52.62
C GLU A 828 14.27 13.74 -52.34
N LEU A 829 14.08 13.41 -51.06
CA LEU A 829 13.36 12.21 -50.64
C LEU A 829 11.84 12.44 -50.68
N PRO A 830 11.04 11.37 -50.85
CA PRO A 830 9.59 11.48 -50.70
C PRO A 830 9.19 12.06 -49.33
N SER A 831 8.03 12.74 -49.29
CA SER A 831 7.42 13.12 -48.02
C SER A 831 7.13 11.87 -47.17
N GLU A 832 7.14 12.02 -45.84
CA GLU A 832 6.80 10.96 -44.86
C GLU A 832 7.90 9.87 -44.68
N VAL A 833 9.08 10.07 -45.28
CA VAL A 833 10.24 9.21 -45.01
C VAL A 833 10.70 9.38 -43.55
N ASP A 834 10.94 8.24 -42.90
CA ASP A 834 11.64 8.21 -41.61
C ASP A 834 13.13 8.51 -41.86
N ILE A 835 13.55 9.74 -41.50
CA ILE A 835 14.89 10.27 -41.78
C ILE A 835 15.98 9.38 -41.17
N ASP A 836 15.73 8.79 -40.00
CA ASP A 836 16.67 7.91 -39.30
C ASP A 836 16.83 6.54 -40.00
N SER A 837 15.92 6.21 -40.92
CA SER A 837 15.98 4.97 -41.71
C SER A 837 16.78 5.10 -43.01
N VAL A 838 17.20 6.31 -43.38
CA VAL A 838 17.83 6.60 -44.67
C VAL A 838 19.26 6.08 -44.69
N GLN A 839 19.53 5.13 -45.58
CA GLN A 839 20.87 4.63 -45.86
C GLN A 839 21.24 4.97 -47.30
N ALA A 840 22.44 5.50 -47.50
CA ALA A 840 23.02 5.73 -48.82
C ALA A 840 24.26 4.84 -49.00
N THR A 841 24.55 4.43 -50.24
CA THR A 841 25.85 3.87 -50.66
C THR A 841 26.27 4.43 -52.02
N VAL A 842 27.57 4.63 -52.25
CA VAL A 842 28.18 5.04 -53.52
C VAL A 842 29.16 3.97 -53.98
N ASP A 843 28.80 3.24 -55.04
CA ASP A 843 29.48 2.02 -55.51
C ASP A 843 29.65 0.95 -54.42
N GLY A 844 28.66 0.82 -53.53
CA GLY A 844 28.65 -0.15 -52.43
C GLY A 844 29.47 0.27 -51.19
N GLU A 845 30.14 1.42 -51.23
CA GLU A 845 30.78 2.04 -50.06
C GLU A 845 29.80 3.03 -49.43
N SER A 846 29.70 3.09 -48.09
CA SER A 846 28.82 4.06 -47.45
C SER A 846 29.39 5.48 -47.62
N PRO A 847 28.74 6.38 -48.39
CA PRO A 847 29.13 7.76 -48.51
C PRO A 847 28.84 8.46 -47.20
N ARG A 848 29.48 9.61 -47.03
CA ARG A 848 29.12 10.51 -45.94
C ARG A 848 27.83 11.24 -46.30
N LEU A 849 26.77 10.94 -45.56
CA LEU A 849 25.59 11.78 -45.50
C LEU A 849 25.97 13.05 -44.71
N VAL A 850 25.85 14.22 -45.35
CA VAL A 850 26.30 15.50 -44.79
C VAL A 850 25.21 16.13 -43.91
N SER A 851 23.96 16.07 -44.38
CA SER A 851 22.78 16.50 -43.64
C SER A 851 21.51 16.03 -44.37
N ILE A 852 20.42 15.89 -43.63
CA ILE A 852 19.06 15.85 -44.18
C ILE A 852 18.33 17.06 -43.59
N ASP A 853 17.72 17.89 -44.44
CA ASP A 853 16.92 19.03 -43.97
C ASP A 853 15.49 18.61 -43.60
N ASP A 854 14.76 19.48 -42.89
CA ASP A 854 13.37 19.26 -42.49
C ASP A 854 12.42 19.09 -43.69
N GLU A 855 12.85 19.49 -44.90
CA GLU A 855 12.11 19.33 -46.15
C GLU A 855 12.37 17.97 -46.83
N GLY A 856 13.19 17.10 -46.23
CA GLY A 856 13.48 15.76 -46.74
C GLY A 856 14.57 15.73 -47.82
N THR A 857 15.38 16.78 -47.94
CA THR A 857 16.53 16.79 -48.85
C THR A 857 17.77 16.22 -48.18
N ALA A 858 18.28 15.12 -48.71
CA ALA A 858 19.56 14.54 -48.33
C ALA A 858 20.73 15.12 -49.16
N LEU A 859 21.79 15.56 -48.47
CA LEU A 859 23.05 15.96 -49.07
C LEU A 859 24.08 14.82 -48.94
N ILE A 860 24.45 14.23 -50.07
CA ILE A 860 25.30 13.02 -50.11
C ILE A 860 26.68 13.38 -50.65
N GLY A 861 27.72 13.14 -49.86
CA GLY A 861 29.11 13.37 -50.25
C GLY A 861 29.61 12.29 -51.22
N ILE A 862 30.14 12.73 -52.36
CA ILE A 862 30.83 11.89 -53.34
C ILE A 862 32.34 12.00 -53.12
N PRO A 863 33.07 10.87 -52.99
CA PRO A 863 34.52 10.89 -52.88
C PRO A 863 35.19 11.65 -54.05
N ASP A 864 36.16 12.52 -53.74
CA ASP A 864 36.82 13.38 -54.74
C ASP A 864 37.42 12.60 -55.91
N ASN A 865 37.89 11.36 -55.67
CA ASN A 865 38.43 10.47 -56.69
C ASN A 865 37.37 9.88 -57.65
N LYS A 866 36.09 10.02 -57.34
CA LYS A 866 34.96 9.56 -58.16
C LYS A 866 34.24 10.68 -58.90
N VAL A 867 34.56 11.95 -58.61
CA VAL A 867 33.99 13.12 -59.31
C VAL A 867 34.46 13.13 -60.78
N GLY A 868 33.54 13.35 -61.70
CA GLY A 868 33.71 13.25 -63.16
C GLY A 868 33.49 11.84 -63.72
N GLY A 869 33.45 10.82 -62.84
CA GLY A 869 33.23 9.42 -63.19
C GLY A 869 31.75 9.00 -63.15
N GLU A 870 31.49 7.78 -63.63
CA GLU A 870 30.19 7.12 -63.46
C GLU A 870 30.17 6.41 -62.11
N VAL A 871 29.15 6.69 -61.30
CA VAL A 871 28.94 6.14 -59.96
C VAL A 871 27.54 5.53 -59.85
N LEU A 872 27.41 4.54 -58.99
CA LEU A 872 26.13 4.01 -58.54
C LEU A 872 25.79 4.60 -57.18
N LEU A 873 24.72 5.38 -57.09
CA LEU A 873 24.11 5.78 -55.83
C LEU A 873 22.96 4.81 -55.51
N GLU A 874 23.02 4.15 -54.37
CA GLU A 874 21.89 3.37 -53.84
C GLU A 874 21.36 4.02 -52.55
N LEU A 875 20.04 4.11 -52.46
CA LEU A 875 19.30 4.64 -51.32
C LEU A 875 18.34 3.59 -50.81
N TRP A 876 18.28 3.42 -49.51
CA TRP A 876 17.28 2.62 -48.81
C TRP A 876 16.63 3.48 -47.75
N TYR A 877 15.30 3.44 -47.68
CA TYR A 877 14.56 4.22 -46.70
C TYR A 877 13.20 3.57 -46.43
N ARG A 878 12.62 3.93 -45.28
CA ARG A 878 11.31 3.52 -44.80
C ARG A 878 10.43 4.74 -44.57
N PHE A 879 9.14 4.49 -44.37
CA PHE A 879 8.15 5.53 -44.08
C PHE A 879 7.71 5.39 -42.63
N GLY A 880 7.55 6.51 -41.92
CA GLY A 880 7.20 6.51 -40.50
C GLY A 880 5.75 6.09 -40.21
N ASP A 881 4.85 6.29 -41.19
CA ASP A 881 3.44 5.95 -41.10
C ASP A 881 3.13 4.50 -41.52
N ASN A 882 2.06 3.92 -40.97
CA ASN A 882 1.55 2.61 -41.38
C ASN A 882 1.31 2.57 -42.90
N ARG A 883 1.74 1.46 -43.52
CA ARG A 883 1.56 1.17 -44.94
C ARG A 883 0.19 1.66 -45.48
N PRO A 884 0.15 2.35 -46.65
CA PRO A 884 -1.11 2.68 -47.30
C PRO A 884 -1.99 1.44 -47.52
N GLY A 885 -3.23 1.48 -47.06
CA GLY A 885 -4.20 0.40 -47.23
C GLY A 885 -4.50 0.11 -48.72
N ALA A 886 -5.05 -1.06 -49.00
CA ALA A 886 -5.45 -1.42 -50.36
C ALA A 886 -6.47 -0.41 -50.92
N GLY A 887 -6.24 0.08 -52.14
CA GLY A 887 -7.07 1.11 -52.75
C GLY A 887 -6.28 2.02 -53.68
N TRP A 888 -6.77 3.25 -53.86
CA TRP A 888 -6.06 4.28 -54.61
C TRP A 888 -4.85 4.74 -53.79
N MET A 889 -3.66 4.63 -54.37
CA MET A 889 -2.42 5.05 -53.73
C MET A 889 -1.55 5.86 -54.68
N SER A 890 -0.82 6.82 -54.11
CA SER A 890 0.22 7.61 -54.78
C SER A 890 1.57 7.19 -54.23
N ILE A 891 2.51 6.86 -55.11
CA ILE A 891 3.85 6.42 -54.75
C ILE A 891 4.83 7.42 -55.36
N ALA A 892 5.39 8.27 -54.50
CA ALA A 892 6.42 9.23 -54.86
C ALA A 892 7.80 8.56 -54.95
N ALA A 893 8.60 8.97 -55.93
CA ALA A 893 9.98 8.53 -56.12
C ALA A 893 10.99 9.59 -55.64
N PRO A 894 12.18 9.19 -55.15
CA PRO A 894 13.23 10.13 -54.78
C PRO A 894 13.82 10.77 -56.04
N ARG A 895 14.20 12.05 -55.95
CA ARG A 895 14.68 12.84 -57.09
C ARG A 895 16.11 13.32 -56.88
N LEU A 896 16.89 13.34 -57.95
CA LEU A 896 18.17 14.03 -57.99
C LEU A 896 17.91 15.48 -58.39
N ALA A 897 18.28 16.44 -57.55
CA ALA A 897 18.00 17.83 -57.82
C ALA A 897 18.72 18.32 -59.09
N GLY A 898 18.02 19.13 -59.90
CA GLY A 898 18.55 19.68 -61.14
C GLY A 898 18.52 18.71 -62.34
N GLN A 899 17.75 17.62 -62.29
CA GLN A 899 17.58 16.69 -63.41
C GLN A 899 16.13 16.32 -63.73
N ASP A 900 15.72 16.57 -64.98
CA ASP A 900 14.41 16.19 -65.52
C ASP A 900 14.44 14.97 -66.47
N ARG A 901 15.62 14.44 -66.80
CA ARG A 901 15.78 13.37 -67.82
C ARG A 901 16.54 12.17 -67.28
N SER A 902 15.91 11.01 -67.36
CA SER A 902 16.53 9.69 -67.27
C SER A 902 16.48 9.00 -68.64
N ASP A 903 17.51 8.25 -69.03
CA ASP A 903 17.45 7.50 -70.30
C ASP A 903 16.49 6.30 -70.20
N LEU A 904 16.40 5.66 -69.02
CA LEU A 904 15.44 4.59 -68.72
C LEU A 904 15.21 4.46 -67.20
N PHE A 905 13.95 4.42 -66.78
CA PHE A 905 13.51 4.25 -65.39
C PHE A 905 12.68 2.98 -65.25
N PHE A 906 13.08 2.05 -64.38
CA PHE A 906 12.27 0.90 -64.00
C PHE A 906 11.65 1.09 -62.62
N TRP A 907 10.37 0.77 -62.51
CA TRP A 907 9.68 0.69 -61.23
C TRP A 907 9.16 -0.72 -60.98
N GLN A 908 9.63 -1.32 -59.90
CA GLN A 908 9.20 -2.62 -59.42
C GLN A 908 8.30 -2.44 -58.20
N LEU A 909 7.02 -2.77 -58.34
CA LEU A 909 6.05 -2.76 -57.24
C LEU A 909 5.86 -4.18 -56.72
N ILE A 910 6.04 -4.37 -55.42
CA ILE A 910 5.92 -5.66 -54.74
C ILE A 910 4.79 -5.57 -53.73
N LEU A 911 3.73 -6.36 -53.95
CA LEU A 911 2.55 -6.44 -53.08
C LEU A 911 2.50 -7.77 -52.34
N PRO A 912 1.79 -7.85 -51.20
CA PRO A 912 1.50 -9.12 -50.55
C PRO A 912 0.72 -10.05 -51.48
N ARG A 913 0.84 -11.37 -51.30
CA ARG A 913 0.17 -12.36 -52.17
C ARG A 913 -1.35 -12.19 -52.25
N GLY A 914 -1.96 -11.69 -51.18
CA GLY A 914 -3.40 -11.45 -51.09
C GLY A 914 -3.87 -10.17 -51.77
N GLU A 915 -2.98 -9.34 -52.31
CA GLU A 915 -3.33 -8.05 -52.87
C GLU A 915 -2.87 -7.92 -54.33
N HIS A 916 -3.77 -7.42 -55.16
CA HIS A 916 -3.58 -7.40 -56.61
C HIS A 916 -3.65 -5.97 -57.14
N LEU A 917 -2.81 -5.70 -58.14
CA LEU A 917 -2.82 -4.42 -58.84
C LEU A 917 -3.96 -4.40 -59.87
N MET A 918 -4.85 -3.42 -59.77
CA MET A 918 -6.05 -3.31 -60.62
C MET A 918 -5.81 -2.46 -61.87
N THR A 919 -4.90 -1.48 -61.79
CA THR A 919 -4.63 -0.53 -62.89
C THR A 919 -3.15 -0.53 -63.29
N THR A 920 -2.89 -0.15 -64.54
CA THR A 920 -1.54 0.19 -65.00
C THR A 920 -1.36 1.72 -64.88
N PRO A 921 -0.23 2.22 -64.35
CA PRO A 921 0.00 3.66 -64.24
C PRO A 921 -0.05 4.36 -65.59
N ALA A 922 -0.69 5.53 -65.67
CA ALA A 922 -0.91 6.24 -66.94
C ALA A 922 0.39 6.74 -67.62
N ASN A 923 1.44 6.98 -66.82
CA ASN A 923 2.73 7.51 -67.24
C ASN A 923 3.81 6.43 -67.42
N MET A 924 3.46 5.15 -67.39
CA MET A 924 4.41 4.05 -67.51
C MET A 924 3.91 2.93 -68.42
N MET A 925 4.85 2.21 -69.02
CA MET A 925 4.56 0.99 -69.79
C MET A 925 4.75 -0.25 -68.90
N ALA A 926 3.78 -1.16 -68.94
CA ALA A 926 3.84 -2.42 -68.22
C ALA A 926 4.84 -3.39 -68.88
N VAL A 927 5.81 -3.89 -68.10
CA VAL A 927 6.86 -4.83 -68.54
C VAL A 927 6.59 -6.21 -67.93
N GLN A 928 5.41 -6.74 -68.23
CA GLN A 928 4.87 -7.97 -67.66
C GLN A 928 3.95 -8.69 -68.65
N GLN A 929 3.79 -9.99 -68.45
CA GLN A 929 2.96 -10.86 -69.27
C GLN A 929 2.03 -11.73 -68.42
N TRP A 930 0.87 -12.09 -68.97
CA TRP A 930 -0.01 -13.06 -68.33
C TRP A 930 0.60 -14.46 -68.42
N CYS A 931 0.77 -15.09 -67.27
CA CYS A 931 1.32 -16.43 -67.13
C CYS A 931 0.30 -17.32 -66.41
N TRP A 932 0.25 -18.59 -66.79
CA TRP A 932 -0.55 -19.58 -66.08
C TRP A 932 0.28 -20.16 -64.93
N ARG A 933 -0.15 -19.98 -63.68
CA ARG A 933 0.57 -20.47 -62.49
C ARG A 933 -0.36 -21.28 -61.59
N GLY A 934 -0.16 -22.60 -61.57
CA GLY A 934 -1.05 -23.53 -60.86
C GLY A 934 -2.42 -23.65 -61.55
N TYR A 935 -3.47 -23.09 -60.92
CA TYR A 935 -4.86 -23.13 -61.42
C TYR A 935 -5.44 -21.75 -61.76
N TYR A 936 -4.61 -20.70 -61.81
CA TYR A 936 -5.05 -19.33 -62.04
C TYR A 936 -4.07 -18.56 -62.96
N TRP A 937 -4.54 -17.45 -63.56
CA TRP A 937 -3.68 -16.51 -64.27
C TRP A 937 -3.08 -15.49 -63.31
N GLU A 938 -1.80 -15.20 -63.51
CA GLU A 938 -1.03 -14.21 -62.75
C GLU A 938 -0.30 -13.29 -63.74
N ARG A 939 0.02 -12.07 -63.32
CA ARG A 939 0.95 -11.21 -64.08
C ARG A 939 2.38 -11.58 -63.65
N CYS A 940 3.19 -12.06 -64.60
CA CYS A 940 4.60 -12.32 -64.40
C CYS A 940 5.43 -11.19 -65.02
N ALA A 941 6.28 -10.53 -64.24
CA ALA A 941 7.25 -9.57 -64.77
C ALA A 941 8.20 -10.24 -65.78
N THR A 942 8.50 -9.55 -66.88
CA THR A 942 9.41 -10.08 -67.94
C THR A 942 10.86 -10.12 -67.47
N HIS A 943 11.23 -9.22 -66.56
CA HIS A 943 12.54 -9.19 -65.92
C HIS A 943 12.39 -9.44 -64.42
N ASP A 944 13.27 -10.27 -63.87
CA ASP A 944 13.34 -10.52 -62.44
C ASP A 944 14.22 -9.47 -61.73
N GLN A 945 14.17 -9.45 -60.40
CA GLN A 945 14.97 -8.53 -59.60
C GLN A 945 16.48 -8.65 -59.90
N ARG A 946 16.99 -9.87 -60.11
CA ARG A 946 18.41 -10.10 -60.40
C ARG A 946 18.85 -9.51 -61.74
N TYR A 947 17.94 -9.45 -62.71
CA TYR A 947 18.18 -8.72 -63.94
C TYR A 947 18.28 -7.21 -63.69
N LEU A 948 17.35 -6.63 -62.92
CA LEU A 948 17.31 -5.19 -62.63
C LEU A 948 18.56 -4.75 -61.84
N GLU A 949 18.97 -5.53 -60.84
CA GLU A 949 20.20 -5.31 -60.08
C GLU A 949 21.42 -5.27 -61.00
N ARG A 950 21.60 -6.28 -61.85
CA ARG A 950 22.71 -6.31 -62.83
C ARG A 950 22.63 -5.21 -63.87
N TRP A 951 21.41 -4.81 -64.26
CA TRP A 951 21.20 -3.78 -65.27
C TRP A 951 21.57 -2.38 -64.76
N VAL A 952 21.23 -2.04 -63.52
CA VAL A 952 21.64 -0.75 -62.91
C VAL A 952 23.05 -0.83 -62.27
N GLY A 953 23.54 -2.03 -61.97
CA GLY A 953 24.79 -2.28 -61.26
C GLY A 953 24.63 -2.38 -59.74
N ALA A 954 23.41 -2.45 -59.22
CA ALA A 954 23.09 -2.44 -57.79
C ALA A 954 23.61 -3.68 -57.04
N THR A 955 23.86 -3.51 -55.74
CA THR A 955 24.34 -4.58 -54.85
C THR A 955 23.33 -5.73 -54.78
N SER A 956 23.73 -6.97 -55.08
CA SER A 956 22.81 -8.11 -55.02
C SER A 956 22.53 -8.56 -53.58
N ARG A 957 21.26 -8.60 -53.18
CA ARG A 957 20.82 -9.08 -51.84
C ARG A 957 19.82 -10.24 -51.95
N ASP A 958 20.32 -11.43 -52.28
CA ASP A 958 19.52 -12.66 -52.44
C ASP A 958 18.88 -13.20 -51.13
N ARG A 959 19.36 -12.78 -49.95
CA ARG A 959 18.87 -13.27 -48.63
C ARG A 959 17.89 -12.34 -47.92
N GLU A 960 17.89 -11.05 -48.25
CA GLU A 960 17.09 -10.01 -47.58
C GLU A 960 15.94 -9.48 -48.46
N GLY A 961 15.89 -9.87 -49.73
CA GLY A 961 14.81 -9.48 -50.64
C GLY A 961 13.49 -10.21 -50.38
N PRO A 962 12.35 -9.66 -50.84
CA PRO A 962 11.04 -10.26 -50.65
C PRO A 962 10.98 -11.67 -51.25
N PRO A 963 10.44 -12.66 -50.53
CA PRO A 963 10.34 -14.03 -51.01
C PRO A 963 9.45 -14.10 -52.26
N ALA A 964 10.04 -14.36 -53.43
CA ALA A 964 9.35 -14.39 -54.74
C ALA A 964 8.19 -15.41 -54.86
N LYS A 965 8.03 -16.32 -53.89
CA LYS A 965 6.91 -17.28 -53.82
C LYS A 965 5.73 -16.80 -52.97
N ALA A 966 5.90 -15.71 -52.21
CA ALA A 966 4.91 -15.21 -51.26
C ALA A 966 4.49 -13.75 -51.52
N THR A 967 4.91 -13.15 -52.65
CA THR A 967 4.54 -11.78 -53.05
C THR A 967 4.11 -11.74 -54.52
N ASN A 968 3.30 -10.74 -54.87
CA ASN A 968 2.96 -10.40 -56.24
C ASN A 968 3.92 -9.29 -56.71
N GLN A 969 4.56 -9.45 -57.87
CA GLN A 969 5.55 -8.50 -58.38
C GLN A 969 5.10 -7.94 -59.73
N TYR A 970 5.09 -6.61 -59.84
CA TYR A 970 4.72 -5.88 -61.04
C TYR A 970 5.89 -5.00 -61.47
N LEU A 971 6.13 -4.92 -62.78
CA LEU A 971 7.24 -4.16 -63.33
C LEU A 971 6.76 -3.19 -64.40
N PHE A 972 7.25 -1.97 -64.31
CA PHE A 972 6.93 -0.86 -65.20
C PHE A 972 8.19 -0.16 -65.67
N SER A 973 8.13 0.45 -66.85
CA SER A 973 9.22 1.26 -67.41
C SER A 973 8.74 2.62 -67.90
N SER A 974 9.57 3.65 -67.73
CA SER A 974 9.38 5.01 -68.26
C SER A 974 10.68 5.53 -68.88
N LEU A 975 10.56 6.49 -69.81
CA LEU A 975 11.67 7.17 -70.49
C LEU A 975 11.98 8.55 -69.88
N ASN A 976 11.37 8.91 -68.76
CA ASN A 976 11.62 10.15 -68.04
C ASN A 976 11.59 9.91 -66.53
N ALA A 977 12.04 10.89 -65.75
CA ALA A 977 11.81 10.91 -64.32
C ALA A 977 10.31 10.83 -64.04
N VAL A 978 9.94 10.03 -63.03
CA VAL A 978 8.54 9.85 -62.65
C VAL A 978 8.36 10.42 -61.25
N ASP A 979 7.56 11.47 -61.21
CA ASP A 979 7.30 12.27 -60.02
C ASP A 979 6.45 11.50 -59.01
N ASP A 980 5.24 11.15 -59.44
CA ASP A 980 4.27 10.38 -58.68
C ASP A 980 3.69 9.27 -59.56
N VAL A 981 3.54 8.09 -58.95
CA VAL A 981 2.89 6.94 -59.59
C VAL A 981 1.57 6.65 -58.91
N HIS A 982 0.48 6.79 -59.66
CA HIS A 982 -0.85 6.45 -59.18
C HIS A 982 -1.24 5.03 -59.58
N VAL A 983 -1.58 4.22 -58.58
CA VAL A 983 -2.07 2.86 -58.79
C VAL A 983 -3.29 2.57 -57.92
N LEU A 984 -4.12 1.64 -58.38
CA LEU A 984 -5.23 1.10 -57.62
C LEU A 984 -4.92 -0.36 -57.27
N THR A 985 -4.90 -0.71 -55.99
CA THR A 985 -4.79 -2.09 -55.53
C THR A 985 -6.10 -2.57 -54.91
N ALA A 986 -6.31 -3.88 -54.90
CA ALA A 986 -7.46 -4.49 -54.24
C ALA A 986 -7.07 -5.82 -53.59
N GLU A 987 -7.61 -6.07 -52.40
CA GLU A 987 -7.47 -7.37 -51.75
C GLU A 987 -8.27 -8.45 -52.47
N ARG A 988 -7.72 -9.66 -52.47
CA ARG A 988 -8.34 -10.86 -53.02
C ARG A 988 -9.68 -11.18 -52.35
N SER A 989 -9.80 -10.93 -51.05
CA SER A 989 -11.05 -11.07 -50.28
C SER A 989 -12.18 -10.25 -50.89
N TRP A 990 -11.93 -8.97 -51.15
CA TRP A 990 -12.87 -8.03 -51.77
C TRP A 990 -13.19 -8.40 -53.20
N LEU A 991 -12.19 -8.82 -54.00
CA LEU A 991 -12.43 -9.30 -55.36
C LEU A 991 -13.35 -10.52 -55.38
N LEU A 992 -13.11 -11.50 -54.50
CA LEU A 992 -13.96 -12.69 -54.37
C LEU A 992 -15.37 -12.34 -53.87
N LEU A 993 -15.47 -11.44 -52.90
CA LEU A 993 -16.75 -10.97 -52.36
C LEU A 993 -17.58 -10.27 -53.45
N LEU A 994 -16.99 -9.30 -54.16
CA LEU A 994 -17.71 -8.49 -55.14
C LEU A 994 -18.00 -9.26 -56.42
N ALA A 995 -16.99 -9.83 -57.08
CA ALA A 995 -17.18 -10.53 -58.35
C ALA A 995 -17.87 -11.88 -58.15
N GLY A 996 -17.44 -12.66 -57.14
CA GLY A 996 -18.07 -13.93 -56.79
C GLY A 996 -19.48 -13.74 -56.23
N GLY A 997 -19.69 -12.76 -55.35
CA GLY A 997 -21.01 -12.42 -54.82
C GLY A 997 -21.97 -11.90 -55.89
N LEU A 998 -21.51 -11.05 -56.81
CA LEU A 998 -22.33 -10.60 -57.93
C LEU A 998 -22.70 -11.77 -58.85
N ALA A 999 -21.74 -12.63 -59.19
CA ALA A 999 -22.00 -13.83 -59.98
C ALA A 999 -23.02 -14.76 -59.29
N LEU A 1000 -22.93 -14.90 -57.97
CA LEU A 1000 -23.87 -15.66 -57.15
C LEU A 1000 -25.27 -15.04 -57.15
N ILE A 1001 -25.39 -13.73 -56.92
CA ILE A 1001 -26.67 -12.99 -56.93
C ILE A 1001 -27.34 -13.09 -58.30
N VAL A 1002 -26.59 -12.86 -59.37
CA VAL A 1002 -27.09 -12.97 -60.75
C VAL A 1002 -27.53 -14.40 -61.04
N GLY A 1003 -26.73 -15.40 -60.67
CA GLY A 1003 -27.05 -16.80 -60.87
C GLY A 1003 -28.28 -17.26 -60.08
N LEU A 1004 -28.42 -16.86 -58.81
CA LEU A 1004 -29.61 -17.14 -58.00
C LEU A 1004 -30.85 -16.43 -58.56
N SER A 1005 -30.72 -15.18 -59.01
CA SER A 1005 -31.81 -14.43 -59.63
C SER A 1005 -32.31 -15.11 -60.92
N LEU A 1006 -31.40 -15.69 -61.71
CA LEU A 1006 -31.75 -16.50 -62.87
C LEU A 1006 -32.50 -17.79 -62.48
N ILE A 1007 -32.18 -18.39 -61.34
CA ILE A 1007 -32.89 -19.57 -60.81
C ILE A 1007 -34.28 -19.18 -60.33
N THR A 1008 -34.45 -18.08 -59.59
CA THR A 1008 -35.72 -17.70 -58.95
C THR A 1008 -36.70 -17.01 -59.91
N PHE A 1009 -36.25 -16.08 -60.76
CA PHE A 1009 -37.12 -15.27 -61.60
C PHE A 1009 -37.16 -15.77 -63.05
N ALA A 1010 -38.34 -16.18 -63.53
CA ALA A 1010 -38.53 -16.66 -64.90
C ALA A 1010 -38.34 -15.56 -65.97
N SER A 1011 -38.56 -14.29 -65.63
CA SER A 1011 -38.41 -13.15 -66.53
C SER A 1011 -36.97 -12.92 -67.01
N LEU A 1012 -35.97 -13.22 -66.16
CA LEU A 1012 -34.55 -13.05 -66.46
C LEU A 1012 -34.00 -14.14 -67.41
N ARG A 1013 -34.72 -15.23 -67.62
CA ARG A 1013 -34.32 -16.34 -68.51
C ARG A 1013 -34.74 -16.14 -69.97
N ARG A 1014 -35.34 -15.00 -70.31
CA ARG A 1014 -35.72 -14.69 -71.69
C ARG A 1014 -34.46 -14.59 -72.56
N PRO A 1015 -34.41 -15.21 -73.76
CA PRO A 1015 -33.22 -15.21 -74.61
C PRO A 1015 -32.69 -13.81 -74.94
N THR A 1016 -33.59 -12.84 -75.10
CA THR A 1016 -33.25 -11.44 -75.39
C THR A 1016 -32.53 -10.75 -74.23
N VAL A 1017 -32.95 -11.00 -72.99
CA VAL A 1017 -32.33 -10.42 -71.79
C VAL A 1017 -30.93 -11.01 -71.58
N LEU A 1018 -30.77 -12.33 -71.75
CA LEU A 1018 -29.48 -12.99 -71.66
C LEU A 1018 -28.51 -12.53 -72.76
N PHE A 1019 -29.00 -12.37 -73.99
CA PHE A 1019 -28.18 -11.86 -75.09
C PHE A 1019 -27.72 -10.42 -74.84
N ALA A 1020 -28.62 -9.53 -74.42
CA ALA A 1020 -28.28 -8.15 -74.09
C ALA A 1020 -27.23 -8.08 -72.95
N ALA A 1021 -27.42 -8.87 -71.89
CA ALA A 1021 -26.46 -8.94 -70.79
C ALA A 1021 -25.09 -9.47 -71.25
N ALA A 1022 -25.06 -10.49 -72.10
CA ALA A 1022 -23.82 -11.03 -72.65
C ALA A 1022 -23.04 -9.98 -73.48
N VAL A 1023 -23.74 -9.20 -74.32
CA VAL A 1023 -23.12 -8.12 -75.11
C VAL A 1023 -22.51 -7.05 -74.19
N VAL A 1024 -23.20 -6.66 -73.11
CA VAL A 1024 -22.68 -5.70 -72.12
C VAL A 1024 -21.43 -6.23 -71.42
N ILE A 1025 -21.46 -7.50 -70.97
CA ILE A 1025 -20.30 -8.12 -70.29
C ILE A 1025 -19.09 -8.20 -71.24
N VAL A 1026 -19.29 -8.60 -72.50
CA VAL A 1026 -18.22 -8.65 -73.50
C VAL A 1026 -17.69 -7.26 -73.80
N GLY A 1027 -18.56 -6.25 -73.92
CA GLY A 1027 -18.16 -4.86 -74.12
C GLY A 1027 -17.28 -4.32 -72.99
N LEU A 1028 -17.68 -4.56 -71.73
CA LEU A 1028 -16.90 -4.19 -70.55
C LEU A 1028 -15.56 -4.95 -70.49
N ALA A 1029 -15.56 -6.23 -70.86
CA ALA A 1029 -14.34 -7.03 -70.89
C ALA A 1029 -13.34 -6.55 -71.95
N PHE A 1030 -13.82 -6.03 -73.07
CA PHE A 1030 -12.97 -5.46 -74.12
C PHE A 1030 -12.35 -4.11 -73.70
N GLN A 1031 -13.09 -3.30 -72.93
CA GLN A 1031 -12.60 -2.00 -72.43
C GLN A 1031 -11.53 -2.16 -71.34
N ALA A 1032 -11.65 -3.19 -70.51
CA ALA A 1032 -10.73 -3.46 -69.42
C ALA A 1032 -10.33 -4.95 -69.38
N PRO A 1033 -9.50 -5.41 -70.33
CA PRO A 1033 -9.16 -6.83 -70.46
C PRO A 1033 -8.45 -7.37 -69.21
N GLU A 1034 -7.67 -6.53 -68.55
CA GLU A 1034 -6.95 -6.90 -67.33
C GLU A 1034 -7.88 -7.12 -66.13
N LEU A 1035 -8.86 -6.23 -65.92
CA LEU A 1035 -9.87 -6.39 -64.88
C LEU A 1035 -10.80 -7.57 -65.17
N ALA A 1036 -11.14 -7.78 -66.44
CA ALA A 1036 -11.99 -8.89 -66.87
C ALA A 1036 -11.41 -10.25 -66.47
N ALA A 1037 -10.09 -10.43 -66.59
CA ALA A 1037 -9.42 -11.67 -66.18
C ALA A 1037 -9.56 -11.93 -64.67
N PHE A 1038 -9.37 -10.91 -63.83
CA PHE A 1038 -9.54 -11.04 -62.37
C PHE A 1038 -11.00 -11.30 -61.98
N VAL A 1039 -11.94 -10.56 -62.56
CA VAL A 1039 -13.38 -10.73 -62.32
C VAL A 1039 -13.84 -12.12 -62.74
N ALA A 1040 -13.40 -12.61 -63.90
CA ALA A 1040 -13.75 -13.95 -64.39
C ALA A 1040 -13.26 -15.05 -63.43
N GLN A 1041 -12.03 -14.96 -62.93
CA GLN A 1041 -11.49 -15.93 -61.96
C GLN A 1041 -12.22 -15.88 -60.62
N ALA A 1042 -12.49 -14.68 -60.11
CA ALA A 1042 -13.21 -14.51 -58.84
C ALA A 1042 -14.68 -14.98 -58.94
N ALA A 1043 -15.31 -14.81 -60.11
CA ALA A 1043 -16.67 -15.26 -60.38
C ALA A 1043 -16.83 -16.79 -60.36
N VAL A 1044 -15.76 -17.57 -60.62
CA VAL A 1044 -15.81 -19.05 -60.62
C VAL A 1044 -16.36 -19.61 -59.31
N VAL A 1045 -15.98 -19.03 -58.16
CA VAL A 1045 -16.47 -19.45 -56.84
C VAL A 1045 -17.97 -19.20 -56.71
N GLY A 1046 -18.43 -18.02 -57.12
CA GLY A 1046 -19.85 -17.68 -57.15
C GLY A 1046 -20.65 -18.62 -58.06
N LEU A 1047 -20.15 -18.89 -59.27
CA LEU A 1047 -20.78 -19.82 -60.21
C LEU A 1047 -20.82 -21.26 -59.66
N ALA A 1048 -19.79 -21.73 -58.97
CA ALA A 1048 -19.79 -23.04 -58.33
C ALA A 1048 -20.88 -23.15 -57.25
N LEU A 1049 -21.08 -22.09 -56.45
CA LEU A 1049 -22.16 -22.00 -55.47
C LEU A 1049 -23.55 -21.96 -56.14
N VAL A 1050 -23.70 -21.28 -57.27
CA VAL A 1050 -24.95 -21.28 -58.06
C VAL A 1050 -25.26 -22.68 -58.57
N LEU A 1051 -24.27 -23.40 -59.10
CA LEU A 1051 -24.43 -24.78 -59.55
C LEU A 1051 -24.83 -25.71 -58.40
N LEU A 1052 -24.22 -25.54 -57.23
CA LEU A 1052 -24.59 -26.28 -56.02
C LEU A 1052 -26.03 -25.97 -55.58
N ALA A 1053 -26.43 -24.70 -55.57
CA ALA A 1053 -27.79 -24.28 -55.24
C ALA A 1053 -28.82 -24.89 -56.20
N ARG A 1054 -28.53 -24.89 -57.50
CA ARG A 1054 -29.39 -25.51 -58.52
C ARG A 1054 -29.47 -27.04 -58.38
N TRP A 1055 -28.36 -27.68 -58.00
CA TRP A 1055 -28.35 -29.11 -57.72
C TRP A 1055 -29.18 -29.45 -56.48
N LEU A 1056 -29.09 -28.65 -55.42
CA LEU A 1056 -29.90 -28.81 -54.20
C LEU A 1056 -31.40 -28.62 -54.48
N ASP A 1057 -31.77 -27.59 -55.23
CA ASP A 1057 -33.16 -27.33 -55.64
C ASP A 1057 -33.76 -28.53 -56.40
N TRP A 1058 -33.00 -29.07 -57.36
CA TRP A 1058 -33.38 -30.29 -58.09
C TRP A 1058 -33.46 -31.55 -57.21
N ALA A 1059 -32.54 -31.72 -56.26
CA ALA A 1059 -32.50 -32.87 -55.37
C ALA A 1059 -33.65 -32.85 -54.34
N LEU A 1060 -34.04 -31.66 -53.87
CA LEU A 1060 -35.13 -31.46 -52.91
C LEU A 1060 -36.51 -31.51 -53.57
N GLY A 1061 -36.67 -30.94 -54.78
CA GLY A 1061 -37.93 -31.02 -55.55
C GLY A 1061 -38.38 -32.48 -55.80
N ARG A 1062 -37.44 -33.38 -56.06
CA ARG A 1062 -37.71 -34.83 -56.21
C ARG A 1062 -38.23 -35.53 -54.96
N ARG A 1063 -38.03 -34.96 -53.76
CA ARG A 1063 -38.57 -35.53 -52.51
C ARG A 1063 -40.01 -35.08 -52.25
N TYR A 1064 -40.43 -33.95 -52.81
CA TYR A 1064 -41.80 -33.46 -52.71
C TYR A 1064 -42.76 -34.26 -53.61
N ASP A 1065 -42.35 -34.58 -54.84
CA ASP A 1065 -43.11 -35.43 -55.78
C ASP A 1065 -43.21 -36.91 -55.38
N ARG A 1066 -42.50 -37.36 -54.34
CA ARG A 1066 -42.61 -38.74 -53.79
C ARG A 1066 -43.49 -38.84 -52.53
N ARG A 1067 -44.02 -37.72 -52.03
CA ARG A 1067 -44.95 -37.68 -50.88
C ARG A 1067 -46.32 -37.08 -51.22
N ALA A 1068 -46.56 -36.75 -52.50
CA ALA A 1068 -47.88 -36.39 -53.04
C ALA A 1068 -48.54 -37.59 -53.71
#